data_AF-A0AAV5PFY7-F1
#
_entry.id   AF-A0AAV5PFY7-F1
#
_cell.length_a   1.000
_cell.length_b   1.000
_cell.length_c   1.000
_cell.angle_alpha   90.00
_cell.angle_beta   90.00
_cell.angle_gamma   90.00
#
_symmetry.space_group_name_H-M   'P 1'
#
loop_
_entity.id
_entity.type
_entity.pdbx_description
1 polymer ?
#
loop_
_entity_poly.entity_id
_entity_poly.type
_entity_poly.pdbx_seq_one_letter_code
_entity_poly.pdbx_strand_id
1 'polypeptide(L)'
;MINKGYLLGDRYRIVDTLGEGGMANVYLADDIILKRQVAVKIIRLDLQKDSQVLARFQREALATSELSHPNIVSVFDVGTDHGLPYMVMEYVKGPDLKEYIREKSPIPLPQVIKIMDQILSAMELAHKHNVIHRDLKPQNILMDEKGNIKIADFGIAVALNQSAITQTNSVLGSVHYMSPEQTRGGMVTKQSDIYSLGIILYEALTGHVPFNGETPVAIALKHAEDDIPSLRKQNKAIPQALENVVLKATAKDPRDRYASVAEMKADLDSSLDPSRAGEAIYRPSHGNNDETKILPALNGKVMQAEKAKEGKAEEPKKRSFCASIKKYKWWWIGSLFPVFAILLFMFLAVGHNNVRVPDVVNMTEKAAKTSLKSSGLAVGAVKRTYSSDVKKGKVISTTPKANSPVDKGGKVNLLVSKGSNLTKVPDVEGLYLSTAKKKLNKLGFKVKSREAPSNEYLPGLIISQSVKAGRKVDASKTTITLVVAVALEDQPKPSSSSSSKKATFKLADLTGKSLEDAQSYAKSKKLNVKVEKDHSDSVDSGDVISTDPAAGSEVSEGDTLTITVSKGAEQKEVKKTFTVDYQAAESSSSSSESSSSSSSSQGNHVRIYIQDDNHSLGNIYRDLYITKDTDFTITFSVTKGDGKIKIVRDDQTVVDETISADDSESGN
;
A
#
# COMPACT_ATOMS: atom_id res chain seq x y z
N MET A 1 1.83 -18.87 -14.40
CA MET A 1 0.65 -19.24 -13.60
C MET A 1 0.37 -20.73 -13.81
N ILE A 2 -0.27 -21.41 -12.86
CA ILE A 2 -0.71 -22.80 -13.08
C ILE A 2 -1.99 -22.79 -13.92
N ASN A 3 -2.10 -23.70 -14.88
CA ASN A 3 -3.26 -23.79 -15.77
C ASN A 3 -4.49 -24.33 -15.03
N LYS A 4 -5.68 -23.84 -15.42
CA LYS A 4 -6.96 -24.41 -14.98
C LYS A 4 -7.03 -25.89 -15.38
N GLY A 5 -7.56 -26.73 -14.50
CA GLY A 5 -7.63 -28.17 -14.67
C GLY A 5 -6.40 -28.95 -14.24
N TYR A 6 -5.29 -28.29 -13.90
CA TYR A 6 -4.09 -28.95 -13.36
C TYR A 6 -4.42 -29.69 -12.06
N LEU A 7 -3.93 -30.93 -11.93
CA LEU A 7 -4.12 -31.76 -10.75
C LEU A 7 -2.87 -31.69 -9.87
N LEU A 8 -2.93 -30.87 -8.83
CA LEU A 8 -1.83 -30.67 -7.89
C LEU A 8 -1.79 -31.80 -6.85
N GLY A 9 -0.61 -32.42 -6.69
CA GLY A 9 -0.38 -33.48 -5.71
C GLY A 9 -1.35 -34.66 -5.88
N ASP A 10 -1.72 -34.97 -7.12
CA ASP A 10 -2.67 -36.02 -7.52
C ASP A 10 -4.07 -35.94 -6.86
N ARG A 11 -4.43 -34.81 -6.25
CA ARG A 11 -5.65 -34.67 -5.43
C ARG A 11 -6.41 -33.37 -5.64
N TYR A 12 -5.72 -32.26 -5.82
CA TYR A 12 -6.34 -30.94 -5.83
C TYR A 12 -6.41 -30.40 -7.24
N ARG A 13 -7.61 -30.41 -7.84
CA ARG A 13 -7.80 -29.92 -9.21
C ARG A 13 -7.98 -28.41 -9.19
N ILE A 14 -7.06 -27.66 -9.79
CA ILE A 14 -7.14 -26.20 -9.88
C ILE A 14 -8.32 -25.78 -10.76
N VAL A 15 -9.19 -24.94 -10.23
CA VAL A 15 -10.41 -24.42 -10.89
C VAL A 15 -10.19 -23.00 -11.37
N ASP A 16 -9.71 -22.12 -10.48
CA ASP A 16 -9.52 -20.70 -10.79
C ASP A 16 -8.39 -20.07 -9.97
N THR A 17 -7.97 -18.87 -10.36
CA THR A 17 -7.04 -18.04 -9.58
C THR A 17 -7.84 -17.11 -8.66
N LEU A 18 -7.57 -17.15 -7.36
CA LEU A 18 -8.22 -16.28 -6.36
C LEU A 18 -7.43 -14.99 -6.12
N GLY A 19 -6.10 -15.04 -6.25
CA GLY A 19 -5.27 -13.85 -6.08
C GLY A 19 -3.79 -14.09 -6.33
N GLU A 20 -3.09 -13.02 -6.73
CA GLU A 20 -1.66 -13.02 -6.95
C GLU A 20 -0.96 -12.21 -5.87
N GLY A 21 0.04 -12.82 -5.23
CA GLY A 21 0.81 -12.21 -4.15
C GLY A 21 2.26 -11.96 -4.52
N GLY A 22 2.97 -11.26 -3.64
CA GLY A 22 4.42 -11.03 -3.80
C GLY A 22 5.25 -12.30 -3.63
N MET A 23 4.81 -13.24 -2.77
CA MET A 23 5.55 -14.48 -2.46
C MET A 23 4.88 -15.75 -3.02
N ALA A 24 3.55 -15.75 -3.11
CA ALA A 24 2.76 -16.91 -3.50
C ALA A 24 1.50 -16.47 -4.24
N ASN A 25 0.96 -17.36 -5.07
CA ASN A 25 -0.33 -17.21 -5.70
C ASN A 25 -1.34 -18.13 -5.00
N VAL A 26 -2.59 -17.69 -4.93
CA VAL A 26 -3.69 -18.45 -4.31
C VAL A 26 -4.67 -18.86 -5.40
N TYR A 27 -4.99 -20.15 -5.41
CA TYR A 27 -5.88 -20.78 -6.39
C TYR A 27 -7.08 -21.40 -5.68
N LEU A 28 -8.24 -21.38 -6.34
CA LEU A 28 -9.38 -22.20 -5.98
C LEU A 28 -9.17 -23.60 -6.56
N ALA A 29 -9.35 -24.64 -5.76
CA ALA A 29 -9.23 -26.01 -6.20
C ALA A 29 -10.34 -26.90 -5.64
N ASP A 30 -10.67 -27.97 -6.36
CA ASP A 30 -11.54 -29.04 -5.89
C ASP A 30 -10.70 -30.19 -5.34
N ASP A 31 -10.94 -30.56 -4.07
CA ASP A 31 -10.42 -31.81 -3.50
C ASP A 31 -11.25 -32.97 -4.06
N ILE A 32 -10.67 -33.75 -4.98
CA ILE A 32 -11.41 -34.80 -5.70
C ILE A 32 -11.80 -35.99 -4.79
N ILE A 33 -11.11 -36.15 -3.66
CA ILE A 33 -11.36 -37.26 -2.72
C ILE A 33 -12.49 -36.86 -1.77
N LEU A 34 -12.37 -35.70 -1.11
CA LEU A 34 -13.35 -35.24 -0.13
C LEU A 34 -14.53 -34.46 -0.76
N LYS A 35 -14.49 -34.21 -2.07
CA LYS A 35 -15.52 -33.48 -2.85
C LYS A 35 -15.88 -32.12 -2.24
N ARG A 36 -14.86 -31.33 -1.90
CA ARG A 36 -15.02 -29.98 -1.33
C ARG A 36 -14.09 -28.98 -2.02
N GLN A 37 -14.50 -27.72 -2.02
CA GLN A 37 -13.66 -26.62 -2.48
C GLN A 37 -12.64 -26.25 -1.41
N VAL A 38 -11.40 -26.02 -1.84
CA VAL A 38 -10.27 -25.61 -1.02
C VAL A 38 -9.52 -24.48 -1.71
N ALA A 39 -8.84 -23.66 -0.92
CA ALA A 39 -7.91 -22.68 -1.45
C ALA A 39 -6.50 -23.26 -1.37
N VAL A 40 -5.70 -23.05 -2.39
CA VAL A 40 -4.35 -23.61 -2.51
C VAL A 40 -3.36 -22.48 -2.74
N LYS A 41 -2.46 -22.28 -1.78
CA LYS A 41 -1.39 -21.30 -1.84
C LYS A 41 -0.12 -21.98 -2.38
N ILE A 42 0.44 -21.44 -3.46
CA ILE A 42 1.59 -22.01 -4.16
C ILE A 42 2.65 -20.92 -4.32
N ILE A 43 3.90 -21.23 -3.96
CA ILE A 43 5.01 -20.28 -4.10
C ILE A 43 5.25 -19.99 -5.59
N ARG A 44 5.48 -18.71 -5.91
CA ARG A 44 5.75 -18.30 -7.29
C ARG A 44 7.03 -18.97 -7.83
N LEU A 45 7.01 -19.31 -9.12
CA LEU A 45 8.10 -20.00 -9.82
C LEU A 45 9.46 -19.28 -9.72
N ASP A 46 9.45 -17.95 -9.73
CA ASP A 46 10.64 -17.11 -9.61
C ASP A 46 11.28 -17.12 -8.21
N LEU A 47 10.55 -17.55 -7.18
CA LEU A 47 11.00 -17.52 -5.78
C LEU A 47 11.33 -18.91 -5.21
N GLN A 48 11.18 -19.97 -5.99
CA GLN A 48 11.40 -21.35 -5.53
C GLN A 48 12.84 -21.68 -5.19
N LYS A 49 13.80 -20.96 -5.76
CA LYS A 49 15.22 -21.15 -5.46
C LYS A 49 15.66 -20.36 -4.21
N ASP A 50 14.80 -19.49 -3.69
CA ASP A 50 15.12 -18.70 -2.50
C ASP A 50 14.81 -19.50 -1.22
N SER A 51 15.87 -20.06 -0.63
CA SER A 51 15.81 -20.80 0.64
C SER A 51 15.15 -20.02 1.79
N GLN A 52 15.23 -18.68 1.80
CA GLN A 52 14.59 -17.87 2.83
C GLN A 52 13.08 -17.77 2.63
N VAL A 53 12.61 -17.67 1.38
CA VAL A 53 11.18 -17.66 1.05
C VAL A 53 10.54 -19.01 1.34
N LEU A 54 11.21 -20.10 0.96
CA LEU A 54 10.79 -21.47 1.29
C LEU A 54 10.66 -21.68 2.80
N ALA A 55 11.68 -21.30 3.57
CA ALA A 55 11.67 -21.42 5.02
C ALA A 55 10.57 -20.58 5.68
N ARG A 56 10.23 -19.40 5.12
CA ARG A 56 9.11 -18.57 5.58
C ARG A 56 7.78 -19.26 5.33
N PHE A 57 7.57 -19.76 4.10
CA PHE A 57 6.35 -20.45 3.72
C PHE A 57 6.07 -21.68 4.60
N GLN A 58 7.11 -22.48 4.87
CA GLN A 58 6.98 -23.64 5.76
C GLN A 58 6.66 -23.25 7.21
N ARG A 59 7.29 -22.20 7.74
CA ARG A 59 7.01 -21.72 9.11
C ARG A 59 5.58 -21.18 9.25
N GLU A 60 5.11 -20.46 8.25
CA GLU A 60 3.72 -19.97 8.17
C GLU A 60 2.72 -21.15 8.15
N ALA A 61 3.01 -22.18 7.37
CA ALA A 61 2.21 -23.41 7.31
C ALA A 61 2.08 -24.07 8.70
N LEU A 62 3.23 -24.29 9.35
CA LEU A 62 3.32 -24.99 10.62
C LEU A 62 2.54 -24.25 11.71
N ALA A 63 2.80 -22.97 11.92
CA ALA A 63 2.13 -22.28 13.03
C ALA A 63 0.67 -21.93 12.74
N THR A 64 0.22 -21.92 11.47
CA THR A 64 -1.23 -21.87 11.18
C THR A 64 -1.88 -23.24 11.41
N SER A 65 -1.17 -24.35 11.13
CA SER A 65 -1.69 -25.71 11.37
C SER A 65 -1.92 -26.03 12.85
N GLU A 66 -1.18 -25.36 13.75
CA GLU A 66 -1.36 -25.47 15.20
C GLU A 66 -2.59 -24.71 15.71
N LEU A 67 -3.18 -23.82 14.90
CA LEU A 67 -4.28 -22.96 15.30
C LEU A 67 -5.62 -23.49 14.77
N SER A 68 -6.43 -24.03 15.68
CA SER A 68 -7.80 -24.44 15.39
C SER A 68 -8.81 -23.48 16.04
N HIS A 69 -9.44 -22.63 15.24
CA HIS A 69 -10.45 -21.67 15.69
C HIS A 69 -11.50 -21.44 14.59
N PRO A 70 -12.80 -21.25 14.92
CA PRO A 70 -13.83 -20.96 13.92
C PRO A 70 -13.53 -19.74 13.04
N ASN A 71 -12.86 -18.72 13.62
CA ASN A 71 -12.48 -17.47 12.96
C ASN A 71 -11.03 -17.44 12.45
N ILE A 72 -10.34 -18.58 12.35
CA ILE A 72 -9.03 -18.72 11.70
C ILE A 72 -9.20 -19.66 10.50
N VAL A 73 -8.62 -19.31 9.36
CA VAL A 73 -8.60 -20.19 8.18
C VAL A 73 -7.80 -21.44 8.53
N SER A 74 -8.43 -22.60 8.41
CA SER A 74 -7.79 -23.87 8.72
C SER A 74 -6.86 -24.32 7.59
N VAL A 75 -5.66 -24.79 7.95
CA VAL A 75 -4.76 -25.48 7.01
C VAL A 75 -5.07 -26.96 7.05
N PHE A 76 -5.35 -27.54 5.88
CA PHE A 76 -5.72 -28.96 5.75
C PHE A 76 -4.54 -29.84 5.37
N ASP A 77 -3.64 -29.33 4.51
CA ASP A 77 -2.54 -30.11 3.98
C ASP A 77 -1.38 -29.21 3.57
N VAL A 78 -0.17 -29.74 3.57
CA VAL A 78 1.05 -29.09 3.10
C VAL A 78 1.84 -30.11 2.31
N GLY A 79 2.21 -29.76 1.08
CA GLY A 79 2.85 -30.71 0.18
C GLY A 79 3.87 -30.05 -0.73
N THR A 80 4.44 -30.86 -1.60
CA THR A 80 5.34 -30.42 -2.66
C THR A 80 5.01 -31.22 -3.91
N ASP A 81 4.78 -30.52 -5.02
CA ASP A 81 4.43 -31.11 -6.30
C ASP A 81 5.47 -30.68 -7.34
N HIS A 82 6.21 -31.62 -7.94
CA HIS A 82 7.33 -31.32 -8.84
C HIS A 82 8.35 -30.29 -8.29
N GLY A 83 8.61 -30.31 -6.99
CA GLY A 83 9.49 -29.35 -6.32
C GLY A 83 8.84 -28.00 -5.99
N LEU A 84 7.56 -27.80 -6.31
CA LEU A 84 6.75 -26.63 -5.99
C LEU A 84 6.06 -26.83 -4.62
N PRO A 85 6.44 -26.12 -3.55
CA PRO A 85 5.74 -26.23 -2.28
C PRO A 85 4.36 -25.58 -2.37
N TYR A 86 3.37 -26.26 -1.81
CA TYR A 86 2.00 -25.77 -1.74
C TYR A 86 1.39 -26.01 -0.36
N MET A 87 0.37 -25.23 -0.04
CA MET A 87 -0.42 -25.34 1.18
C MET A 87 -1.90 -25.29 0.82
N VAL A 88 -2.65 -26.24 1.34
CA VAL A 88 -4.09 -26.35 1.14
C VAL A 88 -4.81 -25.84 2.38
N MET A 89 -5.71 -24.90 2.18
CA MET A 89 -6.42 -24.19 3.23
C MET A 89 -7.93 -24.15 2.95
N GLU A 90 -8.69 -23.83 3.99
CA GLU A 90 -10.12 -23.63 3.91
C GLU A 90 -10.46 -22.53 2.88
N TYR A 91 -11.35 -22.84 1.94
CA TYR A 91 -11.89 -21.84 1.04
C TYR A 91 -13.05 -21.10 1.72
N VAL A 92 -12.90 -19.79 1.89
CA VAL A 92 -13.94 -18.92 2.43
C VAL A 92 -14.59 -18.18 1.28
N LYS A 93 -15.86 -18.49 1.01
CA LYS A 93 -16.63 -17.86 -0.06
C LYS A 93 -17.19 -16.52 0.42
N GLY A 94 -16.66 -15.43 -0.12
CA GLY A 94 -17.14 -14.07 0.12
C GLY A 94 -16.02 -13.02 -0.01
N PRO A 95 -16.35 -11.73 0.16
CA PRO A 95 -15.38 -10.65 0.06
C PRO A 95 -14.44 -10.61 1.26
N ASP A 96 -13.33 -9.92 1.12
CA ASP A 96 -12.50 -9.53 2.26
C ASP A 96 -13.14 -8.35 3.04
N LEU A 97 -12.65 -8.09 4.25
CA LEU A 97 -13.18 -7.03 5.10
C LEU A 97 -12.95 -5.63 4.50
N LYS A 98 -11.92 -5.44 3.65
CA LYS A 98 -11.67 -4.16 2.98
C LYS A 98 -12.78 -3.85 1.99
N GLU A 99 -13.14 -4.82 1.17
CA GLU A 99 -14.23 -4.74 0.21
C GLU A 99 -15.58 -4.58 0.94
N TYR A 100 -15.80 -5.35 2.01
CA TYR A 100 -17.00 -5.21 2.84
C TYR A 100 -17.16 -3.79 3.42
N ILE A 101 -16.09 -3.20 3.98
CA ILE A 101 -16.11 -1.82 4.50
C ILE A 101 -16.40 -0.83 3.36
N ARG A 102 -15.80 -1.02 2.19
CA ARG A 102 -16.01 -0.13 1.03
C ARG A 102 -17.47 -0.13 0.56
N GLU A 103 -18.14 -1.28 0.58
CA GLU A 103 -19.52 -1.43 0.11
C GLU A 103 -20.58 -1.08 1.15
N LYS A 104 -20.33 -1.37 2.42
CA LYS A 104 -21.32 -1.27 3.51
C LYS A 104 -21.11 -0.08 4.44
N SER A 105 -20.06 0.73 4.25
CA SER A 105 -19.83 1.92 5.08
C SER A 105 -20.92 2.98 4.87
N PRO A 106 -21.42 3.64 5.94
CA PRO A 106 -21.06 3.44 7.34
C PRO A 106 -21.72 2.20 7.97
N ILE A 107 -20.91 1.34 8.60
CA ILE A 107 -21.38 0.11 9.23
C ILE A 107 -22.02 0.44 10.60
N PRO A 108 -23.18 -0.14 10.96
CA PRO A 108 -23.77 0.02 12.28
C PRO A 108 -22.84 -0.42 13.42
N LEU A 109 -22.75 0.36 14.51
CA LEU A 109 -21.82 0.10 15.62
C LEU A 109 -21.91 -1.33 16.20
N PRO A 110 -23.11 -1.92 16.42
CA PRO A 110 -23.21 -3.29 16.93
C PRO A 110 -22.59 -4.32 15.97
N GLN A 111 -22.70 -4.08 14.67
CA GLN A 111 -22.11 -4.95 13.65
C GLN A 111 -20.58 -4.81 13.62
N VAL A 112 -20.05 -3.59 13.78
CA VAL A 112 -18.60 -3.37 13.91
C VAL A 112 -18.03 -4.12 15.11
N ILE A 113 -18.72 -4.05 16.26
CA ILE A 113 -18.31 -4.77 17.47
C ILE A 113 -18.36 -6.27 17.26
N LYS A 114 -19.42 -6.81 16.64
CA LYS A 114 -19.51 -8.24 16.33
C LYS A 114 -18.34 -8.72 15.45
N ILE A 115 -17.98 -7.95 14.42
CA ILE A 115 -16.84 -8.27 13.55
C ILE A 115 -15.54 -8.24 14.36
N MET A 116 -15.31 -7.18 15.12
CA MET A 116 -14.09 -7.04 15.92
C MET A 116 -14.00 -8.09 17.04
N ASP A 117 -15.11 -8.49 17.63
CA ASP A 117 -15.17 -9.53 18.64
C ASP A 117 -14.65 -10.87 18.11
N GLN A 118 -15.11 -11.27 16.92
CA GLN A 118 -14.63 -12.47 16.24
C GLN A 118 -13.13 -12.40 15.91
N ILE A 119 -12.64 -11.23 15.48
CA ILE A 119 -11.21 -10.99 15.21
C ILE A 119 -10.40 -11.12 16.50
N LEU A 120 -10.85 -10.48 17.59
CA LEU A 120 -10.16 -10.51 18.88
C LEU A 120 -10.13 -11.93 19.46
N SER A 121 -11.21 -12.70 19.34
CA SER A 121 -11.26 -14.12 19.76
C SER A 121 -10.23 -14.97 19.03
N ALA A 122 -10.10 -14.82 17.70
CA ALA A 122 -9.07 -15.52 16.93
C ALA A 122 -7.64 -15.11 17.35
N MET A 123 -7.40 -13.81 17.50
CA MET A 123 -6.08 -13.29 17.87
C MET A 123 -5.68 -13.68 19.29
N GLU A 124 -6.63 -13.81 20.22
CA GLU A 124 -6.37 -14.32 21.57
C GLU A 124 -5.80 -15.75 21.53
N LEU A 125 -6.39 -16.65 20.73
CA LEU A 125 -5.88 -18.01 20.58
C LEU A 125 -4.48 -18.03 19.97
N ALA A 126 -4.25 -17.23 18.92
CA ALA A 126 -2.94 -17.11 18.27
C ALA A 126 -1.87 -16.63 19.27
N HIS A 127 -2.18 -15.57 20.02
CA HIS A 127 -1.28 -15.01 21.02
C HIS A 127 -1.02 -15.96 22.19
N LYS A 128 -1.97 -16.84 22.54
CA LYS A 128 -1.78 -17.90 23.55
C LYS A 128 -0.78 -18.96 23.09
N HIS A 129 -0.74 -19.26 21.80
CA HIS A 129 0.26 -20.14 21.17
C HIS A 129 1.56 -19.40 20.79
N ASN A 130 1.73 -18.15 21.24
CA ASN A 130 2.87 -17.29 20.91
C ASN A 130 3.06 -17.02 19.40
N VAL A 131 2.00 -17.18 18.61
CA VAL A 131 1.95 -16.77 17.21
C VAL A 131 1.55 -15.30 17.16
N ILE A 132 2.37 -14.47 16.51
CA ILE A 132 2.11 -13.04 16.25
C ILE A 132 1.82 -12.91 14.77
N HIS A 133 0.77 -12.20 14.39
CA HIS A 133 0.33 -12.11 13.00
C HIS A 133 1.20 -11.19 12.14
N ARG A 134 1.61 -10.03 12.66
CA ARG A 134 2.55 -9.05 12.05
C ARG A 134 2.07 -8.29 10.80
N ASP A 135 1.22 -8.86 9.96
CA ASP A 135 0.66 -8.17 8.78
C ASP A 135 -0.87 -8.10 8.84
N LEU A 136 -1.41 -7.76 10.01
CA LEU A 136 -2.85 -7.74 10.21
C LEU A 136 -3.48 -6.55 9.46
N LYS A 137 -4.36 -6.87 8.50
CA LYS A 137 -5.04 -5.89 7.64
C LYS A 137 -6.39 -6.43 7.17
N PRO A 138 -7.36 -5.57 6.78
CA PRO A 138 -8.69 -6.02 6.36
C PRO A 138 -8.68 -6.97 5.15
N GLN A 139 -7.68 -6.88 4.27
CA GLN A 139 -7.53 -7.80 3.13
C GLN A 139 -7.22 -9.25 3.54
N ASN A 140 -6.64 -9.46 4.72
CA ASN A 140 -6.36 -10.80 5.26
C ASN A 140 -7.52 -11.34 6.12
N ILE A 141 -8.62 -10.59 6.22
CA ILE A 141 -9.80 -10.97 7.00
C ILE A 141 -10.93 -11.24 6.00
N LEU A 142 -11.22 -12.52 5.79
CA LEU A 142 -12.25 -12.97 4.86
C LEU A 142 -13.61 -12.98 5.57
N MET A 143 -14.69 -12.69 4.85
CA MET A 143 -16.05 -12.74 5.38
C MET A 143 -16.89 -13.74 4.59
N ASP A 144 -17.51 -14.68 5.29
CA ASP A 144 -18.45 -15.63 4.67
C ASP A 144 -19.81 -14.95 4.36
N GLU A 145 -20.63 -15.60 3.54
CA GLU A 145 -21.98 -15.11 3.18
C GLU A 145 -22.91 -14.92 4.41
N LYS A 146 -22.58 -15.52 5.55
CA LYS A 146 -23.34 -15.41 6.81
C LYS A 146 -22.84 -14.26 7.70
N GLY A 147 -21.78 -13.56 7.28
CA GLY A 147 -21.16 -12.46 8.02
C GLY A 147 -20.25 -12.90 9.16
N ASN A 148 -19.74 -14.13 9.14
CA ASN A 148 -18.64 -14.56 10.02
C ASN A 148 -17.30 -14.28 9.36
N ILE A 149 -16.33 -13.86 10.17
CA ILE A 149 -14.98 -13.58 9.68
C ILE A 149 -14.06 -14.78 9.87
N LYS A 150 -13.06 -14.88 9.00
CA LYS A 150 -11.94 -15.82 9.11
C LYS A 150 -10.63 -15.10 8.76
N ILE A 151 -9.66 -15.18 9.66
CA ILE A 151 -8.33 -14.58 9.47
C ILE A 151 -7.45 -15.56 8.69
N ALA A 152 -6.87 -15.07 7.60
CA ALA A 152 -5.91 -15.78 6.75
C ALA A 152 -4.49 -15.19 6.89
N ASP A 153 -3.49 -15.89 6.36
CA ASP A 153 -2.12 -15.41 6.18
C ASP A 153 -1.43 -14.86 7.45
N PHE A 154 -1.20 -15.75 8.43
CA PHE A 154 -0.38 -15.41 9.60
C PHE A 154 1.06 -15.13 9.18
N GLY A 155 1.46 -13.86 9.22
CA GLY A 155 2.77 -13.39 8.78
C GLY A 155 3.92 -13.80 9.72
N ILE A 156 4.33 -15.06 9.68
CA ILE A 156 5.42 -15.61 10.54
C ILE A 156 6.80 -15.31 9.90
N ALA A 157 7.09 -14.03 9.70
CA ALA A 157 8.41 -13.60 9.23
C ALA A 157 9.35 -13.35 10.41
N VAL A 158 9.83 -14.39 11.11
CA VAL A 158 11.00 -14.24 12.00
C VAL A 158 12.23 -14.20 11.11
N ALA A 159 12.48 -13.03 10.53
CA ALA A 159 13.78 -12.68 9.98
C ALA A 159 13.98 -11.18 10.19
N LEU A 160 14.86 -10.87 11.13
CA LEU A 160 15.44 -9.56 11.38
C LEU A 160 16.15 -9.07 10.11
N ASN A 161 15.43 -8.53 9.12
CA ASN A 161 16.05 -7.80 8.02
C ASN A 161 15.56 -6.36 8.05
N GLN A 162 16.44 -5.48 8.53
CA GLN A 162 16.32 -4.02 8.61
C GLN A 162 16.14 -3.33 7.25
N SER A 163 15.84 -4.06 6.17
CA SER A 163 15.82 -3.57 4.78
C SER A 163 14.45 -3.68 4.11
N ALA A 164 13.41 -4.16 4.80
CA ALA A 164 12.06 -4.32 4.23
C ALA A 164 11.39 -2.97 3.83
N ILE A 165 11.84 -1.85 4.41
CA ILE A 165 11.34 -0.51 4.06
C ILE A 165 11.97 0.02 2.77
N THR A 166 13.18 -0.42 2.40
CA THR A 166 13.99 0.21 1.33
C THR A 166 13.99 -0.54 0.00
N GLN A 167 13.40 -1.72 -0.09
CA GLN A 167 13.30 -2.47 -1.33
C GLN A 167 11.85 -2.73 -1.77
N THR A 168 11.51 -2.08 -2.88
CA THR A 168 10.49 -2.39 -3.91
C THR A 168 8.99 -2.18 -3.64
N ASN A 169 8.32 -1.80 -4.74
CA ASN A 169 6.90 -1.44 -4.94
C ASN A 169 5.85 -2.47 -4.48
N SER A 170 6.25 -3.58 -3.85
CA SER A 170 5.35 -4.61 -3.29
C SER A 170 4.78 -4.23 -1.91
N VAL A 171 5.33 -3.20 -1.26
CA VAL A 171 4.97 -2.78 0.12
C VAL A 171 3.87 -1.70 0.12
N LEU A 172 3.25 -1.39 -1.03
CA LEU A 172 2.34 -0.24 -1.13
C LEU A 172 1.03 -0.40 -0.31
N GLY A 173 0.57 -1.64 -0.07
CA GLY A 173 -0.71 -1.91 0.60
C GLY A 173 -0.66 -2.08 2.13
N SER A 174 0.45 -2.61 2.68
CA SER A 174 0.52 -2.97 4.11
C SER A 174 0.87 -1.80 5.05
N VAL A 175 1.39 -0.66 4.54
CA VAL A 175 1.91 0.41 5.41
C VAL A 175 0.82 1.11 6.22
N HIS A 176 -0.42 1.12 5.74
CA HIS A 176 -1.54 1.79 6.41
C HIS A 176 -1.95 1.18 7.76
N TYR A 177 -1.49 -0.05 8.06
CA TYR A 177 -1.83 -0.77 9.29
C TYR A 177 -0.60 -1.08 10.15
N MET A 178 0.58 -0.58 9.76
CA MET A 178 1.83 -0.85 10.48
C MET A 178 1.88 -0.13 11.83
N SER A 179 2.38 -0.85 12.83
CA SER A 179 2.66 -0.28 14.15
C SER A 179 3.90 0.65 14.13
N PRO A 180 3.98 1.65 15.04
CA PRO A 180 5.12 2.55 15.17
C PRO A 180 6.47 1.84 15.33
N GLU A 181 6.50 0.71 16.02
CA GLU A 181 7.70 -0.12 16.16
C GLU A 181 8.09 -0.79 14.84
N GLN A 182 7.12 -1.24 14.02
CA GLN A 182 7.41 -1.79 12.70
C GLN A 182 7.98 -0.73 11.75
N THR A 183 7.47 0.50 11.80
CA THR A 183 7.97 1.59 10.94
C THR A 183 9.39 2.02 11.31
N ARG A 184 9.78 1.84 12.57
CA ARG A 184 11.15 2.09 13.08
C ARG A 184 12.08 0.87 12.96
N GLY A 185 11.59 -0.26 12.46
CA GLY A 185 12.35 -1.51 12.39
C GLY A 185 12.62 -2.15 13.77
N GLY A 186 11.83 -1.78 14.78
CA GLY A 186 11.83 -2.39 16.11
C GLY A 186 11.24 -3.80 16.11
N MET A 187 11.35 -4.49 17.26
CA MET A 187 10.82 -5.85 17.41
C MET A 187 9.28 -5.83 17.46
N VAL A 188 8.66 -6.66 16.62
CA VAL A 188 7.20 -6.84 16.57
C VAL A 188 6.75 -7.74 17.70
N THR A 189 5.75 -7.29 18.45
CA THR A 189 5.23 -7.95 19.67
C THR A 189 3.72 -8.17 19.56
N LYS A 190 3.12 -8.80 20.57
CA LYS A 190 1.65 -8.94 20.67
C LYS A 190 0.96 -7.57 20.66
N GLN A 191 1.60 -6.55 21.24
CA GLN A 191 1.14 -5.16 21.27
C GLN A 191 1.18 -4.49 19.88
N SER A 192 2.00 -5.00 18.96
CA SER A 192 2.02 -4.52 17.57
C SER A 192 0.76 -4.94 16.83
N ASP A 193 0.30 -6.19 17.01
CA ASP A 193 -0.97 -6.65 16.44
C ASP A 193 -2.16 -5.86 17.02
N ILE A 194 -2.14 -5.55 18.33
CA ILE A 194 -3.16 -4.70 19.00
C ILE A 194 -3.24 -3.31 18.37
N TYR A 195 -2.10 -2.74 17.97
CA TYR A 195 -2.11 -1.46 17.26
C TYR A 195 -2.82 -1.59 15.90
N SER A 196 -2.47 -2.60 15.10
CA SER A 196 -3.10 -2.85 13.80
C SER A 196 -4.60 -3.11 13.95
N LEU A 197 -5.04 -3.84 14.98
CA LEU A 197 -6.45 -4.02 15.34
C LEU A 197 -7.16 -2.69 15.62
N GLY A 198 -6.49 -1.76 16.30
CA GLY A 198 -7.00 -0.41 16.54
C GLY A 198 -7.21 0.39 15.25
N ILE A 199 -6.31 0.24 14.27
CA ILE A 199 -6.45 0.87 12.95
C ILE A 199 -7.60 0.24 12.14
N ILE A 200 -7.75 -1.09 12.19
CA ILE A 200 -8.86 -1.80 11.56
C ILE A 200 -10.20 -1.34 12.16
N LEU A 201 -10.28 -1.22 13.50
CA LEU A 201 -11.46 -0.70 14.17
C LEU A 201 -11.76 0.75 13.76
N TYR A 202 -10.75 1.63 13.69
CA TYR A 202 -10.91 2.99 13.19
C TYR A 202 -11.51 3.01 11.78
N GLU A 203 -10.99 2.16 10.89
CA GLU A 203 -11.46 2.09 9.52
C GLU A 203 -12.87 1.51 9.41
N ALA A 204 -13.22 0.48 10.19
CA ALA A 204 -14.57 -0.06 10.22
C ALA A 204 -15.61 0.97 10.70
N LEU A 205 -15.21 1.90 11.57
CA LEU A 205 -16.07 2.98 12.09
C LEU A 205 -16.22 4.17 11.14
N THR A 206 -15.20 4.48 10.33
CA THR A 206 -15.15 5.70 9.49
C THR A 206 -15.23 5.44 7.99
N GLY A 207 -15.00 4.20 7.56
CA GLY A 207 -14.87 3.81 6.16
C GLY A 207 -13.52 4.14 5.52
N HIS A 208 -12.60 4.77 6.25
CA HIS A 208 -11.27 5.10 5.73
C HIS A 208 -10.19 4.96 6.80
N VAL A 209 -8.95 4.74 6.37
CA VAL A 209 -7.79 4.67 7.28
C VAL A 209 -7.50 6.04 7.92
N PRO A 210 -6.87 6.09 9.12
CA PRO A 210 -6.58 7.34 9.81
C PRO A 210 -5.47 8.16 9.15
N PHE A 211 -4.49 7.49 8.53
CA PHE A 211 -3.34 8.14 7.88
C PHE A 211 -3.26 7.77 6.40
N ASN A 212 -3.26 8.82 5.57
CA ASN A 212 -3.03 8.75 4.12
C ASN A 212 -1.82 9.60 3.74
N GLY A 213 -1.08 9.22 2.71
CA GLY A 213 0.10 9.94 2.24
C GLY A 213 0.47 9.56 0.80
N GLU A 214 1.28 10.40 0.15
CA GLU A 214 1.70 10.17 -1.25
C GLU A 214 2.78 9.09 -1.37
N THR A 215 3.50 8.82 -0.27
CA THR A 215 4.54 7.79 -0.23
C THR A 215 4.34 6.87 0.98
N PRO A 216 4.70 5.58 0.87
CA PRO A 216 4.69 4.64 1.99
C PRO A 216 5.47 5.18 3.20
N VAL A 217 6.64 5.78 2.97
CA VAL A 217 7.47 6.36 4.03
C VAL A 217 6.74 7.49 4.76
N ALA A 218 5.98 8.34 4.05
CA ALA A 218 5.20 9.39 4.69
C ALA A 218 4.09 8.83 5.57
N ILE A 219 3.42 7.75 5.15
CA ILE A 219 2.39 7.07 5.95
C ILE A 219 3.03 6.45 7.20
N ALA A 220 4.16 5.78 7.04
CA ALA A 220 4.93 5.18 8.13
C ALA A 220 5.36 6.22 9.18
N LEU A 221 5.80 7.41 8.73
CA LEU A 221 6.15 8.52 9.62
C LEU A 221 4.93 9.03 10.41
N LYS A 222 3.75 9.13 9.78
CA LYS A 222 2.50 9.48 10.47
C LYS A 222 2.13 8.47 11.54
N HIS A 223 2.26 7.17 11.26
CA HIS A 223 2.07 6.15 12.29
C HIS A 223 3.04 6.32 13.46
N ALA A 224 4.28 6.74 13.21
CA ALA A 224 5.28 6.96 14.25
C ALA A 224 5.07 8.26 15.06
N GLU A 225 4.59 9.35 14.45
CA GLU A 225 4.61 10.69 15.04
C GLU A 225 3.22 11.31 15.27
N ASP A 226 2.30 11.20 14.31
CA ASP A 226 1.02 11.93 14.33
C ASP A 226 -0.01 11.24 15.24
N ASP A 227 -0.78 12.00 16.02
CA ASP A 227 -1.89 11.46 16.79
C ASP A 227 -3.04 10.96 15.89
N ILE A 228 -3.78 9.95 16.35
CA ILE A 228 -4.95 9.44 15.62
C ILE A 228 -6.05 10.50 15.60
N PRO A 229 -6.66 10.78 14.43
CA PRO A 229 -7.79 11.70 14.34
C PRO A 229 -8.94 11.29 15.26
N SER A 230 -9.59 12.26 15.91
CA SER A 230 -10.75 11.98 16.77
C SER A 230 -11.95 11.54 15.95
N LEU A 231 -12.49 10.37 16.30
CA LEU A 231 -13.67 9.75 15.71
C LEU A 231 -14.93 10.58 15.99
N ARG A 232 -15.05 11.12 17.20
CA ARG A 232 -16.24 11.91 17.61
C ARG A 232 -16.35 13.25 16.90
N LYS A 233 -15.23 13.82 16.45
CA LYS A 233 -15.24 15.03 15.60
C LYS A 233 -15.88 14.75 14.23
N GLN A 234 -15.78 13.52 13.73
CA GLN A 234 -16.33 13.10 12.45
C GLN A 234 -17.77 12.60 12.61
N ASN A 235 -18.02 11.74 13.61
CA ASN A 235 -19.33 11.17 13.90
C ASN A 235 -19.64 11.23 15.40
N LYS A 236 -20.58 12.11 15.78
CA LYS A 236 -21.01 12.30 17.17
C LYS A 236 -21.79 11.12 17.74
N ALA A 237 -22.28 10.20 16.90
CA ALA A 237 -23.00 9.01 17.34
C ALA A 237 -22.07 7.96 17.99
N ILE A 238 -20.75 8.09 17.82
CA ILE A 238 -19.77 7.19 18.44
C ILE A 238 -19.61 7.56 19.93
N PRO A 239 -19.86 6.62 20.87
CA PRO A 239 -19.63 6.84 22.29
C PRO A 239 -18.15 7.09 22.60
N GLN A 240 -17.86 7.86 23.66
CA GLN A 240 -16.47 8.14 24.05
C GLN A 240 -15.71 6.89 24.48
N ALA A 241 -16.39 5.92 25.10
CA ALA A 241 -15.79 4.63 25.44
C ALA A 241 -15.27 3.89 24.20
N LEU A 242 -16.03 3.88 23.10
CA LEU A 242 -15.58 3.26 21.84
C LEU A 242 -14.40 4.00 21.19
N GLU A 243 -14.40 5.34 21.24
CA GLU A 243 -13.23 6.13 20.81
C GLU A 243 -12.01 5.86 21.69
N ASN A 244 -12.19 5.71 23.01
CA ASN A 244 -11.11 5.38 23.94
C ASN A 244 -10.48 4.02 23.62
N VAL A 245 -11.26 3.04 23.17
CA VAL A 245 -10.71 1.74 22.75
C VAL A 245 -9.73 1.92 21.59
N VAL A 246 -10.09 2.72 20.58
CA VAL A 246 -9.21 3.04 19.45
C VAL A 246 -7.98 3.81 19.92
N LEU A 247 -8.15 4.85 20.74
CA LEU A 247 -7.04 5.68 21.23
C LEU A 247 -6.04 4.88 22.08
N LYS A 248 -6.51 3.97 22.94
CA LYS A 248 -5.65 3.12 23.76
C LYS A 248 -4.94 2.06 22.91
N ALA A 249 -5.64 1.40 21.98
CA ALA A 249 -5.02 0.43 21.07
C ALA A 249 -3.95 1.07 20.17
N THR A 250 -4.17 2.31 19.74
CA THR A 250 -3.29 3.04 18.81
C THR A 250 -2.29 3.97 19.50
N ALA A 251 -2.07 3.80 20.82
CA ALA A 251 -1.05 4.55 21.55
C ALA A 251 0.35 4.29 20.93
N LYS A 252 1.21 5.31 20.89
CA LYS A 252 2.52 5.21 20.24
C LYS A 252 3.46 4.27 20.98
N ASP A 253 3.55 4.44 22.30
CA ASP A 253 4.31 3.54 23.15
C ASP A 253 3.53 2.23 23.37
N PRO A 254 4.12 1.05 23.09
CA PRO A 254 3.48 -0.24 23.34
C PRO A 254 3.02 -0.45 24.79
N ARG A 255 3.62 0.24 25.77
CA ARG A 255 3.28 0.13 27.20
C ARG A 255 1.99 0.84 27.58
N ASP A 256 1.57 1.83 26.80
CA ASP A 256 0.30 2.52 26.99
C ASP A 256 -0.87 1.78 26.29
N ARG A 257 -0.56 0.76 25.46
CA ARG A 257 -1.58 -0.10 24.83
C ARG A 257 -2.11 -1.14 25.82
N TYR A 258 -3.12 -1.89 25.39
CA TYR A 258 -3.59 -3.07 26.12
C TYR A 258 -2.47 -4.09 26.29
N ALA A 259 -2.39 -4.72 27.46
CA ALA A 259 -1.40 -5.76 27.72
C ALA A 259 -1.70 -7.03 26.91
N SER A 260 -2.97 -7.27 26.59
CA SER A 260 -3.44 -8.44 25.85
C SER A 260 -4.68 -8.12 25.00
N VAL A 261 -4.93 -8.97 24.00
CA VAL A 261 -6.14 -8.93 23.17
C VAL A 261 -7.40 -9.16 24.00
N ALA A 262 -7.33 -10.00 25.04
CA ALA A 262 -8.43 -10.24 25.97
C ALA A 262 -8.85 -8.98 26.74
N GLU A 263 -7.88 -8.15 27.16
CA GLU A 263 -8.16 -6.86 27.81
C GLU A 263 -8.85 -5.89 26.84
N MET A 264 -8.38 -5.84 25.59
CA MET A 264 -9.00 -5.02 24.55
C MET A 264 -10.43 -5.48 24.24
N LYS A 265 -10.67 -6.80 24.20
CA LYS A 265 -12.00 -7.38 24.01
C LYS A 265 -12.96 -7.00 25.13
N ALA A 266 -12.55 -7.14 26.39
CA ALA A 266 -13.39 -6.78 27.54
C ALA A 266 -13.79 -5.28 27.54
N ASP A 267 -12.86 -4.40 27.13
CA ASP A 267 -13.15 -2.97 27.00
C ASP A 267 -14.09 -2.67 25.82
N LEU A 268 -13.91 -3.37 24.69
CA LEU A 268 -14.78 -3.25 23.51
C LEU A 268 -16.21 -3.72 23.80
N ASP A 269 -16.38 -4.84 24.50
CA ASP A 269 -17.70 -5.43 24.81
C ASP A 269 -18.57 -4.48 25.65
N SER A 270 -17.96 -3.67 26.51
CA SER A 270 -18.66 -2.68 27.35
C SER A 270 -18.70 -1.28 26.74
N SER A 271 -18.14 -1.07 25.54
CA SER A 271 -17.99 0.25 24.92
C SER A 271 -19.30 0.92 24.46
N LEU A 272 -20.38 0.14 24.28
CA LEU A 272 -21.72 0.65 23.96
C LEU A 272 -22.61 0.83 25.20
N ASP A 273 -22.11 0.55 26.40
CA ASP A 273 -22.88 0.75 27.63
C ASP A 273 -23.22 2.25 27.78
N PRO A 274 -24.51 2.62 27.92
CA PRO A 274 -24.90 4.02 28.10
C PRO A 274 -24.21 4.71 29.28
N SER A 275 -23.85 3.97 30.33
CA SER A 275 -23.14 4.50 31.50
C SER A 275 -21.71 4.97 31.18
N ARG A 276 -21.07 4.38 30.15
CA ARG A 276 -19.69 4.69 29.72
C ARG A 276 -19.64 5.69 28.56
N ALA A 277 -20.79 6.11 28.02
CA ALA A 277 -20.85 6.94 26.81
C ALA A 277 -20.11 8.30 26.92
N GLY A 278 -20.00 8.84 28.14
CA GLY A 278 -19.37 10.12 28.46
C GLY A 278 -18.06 10.04 29.23
N GLU A 279 -17.35 8.91 29.17
CA GLU A 279 -16.04 8.75 29.83
C GLU A 279 -15.03 9.84 29.46
N ALA A 280 -14.01 10.05 30.29
CA ALA A 280 -12.94 10.98 29.92
C ALA A 280 -12.13 10.43 28.72
N ILE A 281 -11.67 11.32 27.84
CA ILE A 281 -10.81 10.95 26.71
C ILE A 281 -9.54 10.30 27.24
N TYR A 282 -9.22 9.10 26.75
CA TYR A 282 -7.98 8.41 27.08
C TYR A 282 -6.77 9.25 26.65
N ARG A 283 -5.80 9.40 27.55
CA ARG A 283 -4.52 10.06 27.30
C ARG A 283 -3.37 9.13 27.71
N PRO A 284 -2.44 8.80 26.81
CA PRO A 284 -1.26 8.01 27.14
C PRO A 284 -0.49 8.62 28.31
N SER A 285 0.01 7.77 29.19
CA SER A 285 0.69 8.18 30.42
C SER A 285 2.21 8.31 30.23
N HIS A 286 2.77 7.57 29.29
CA HIS A 286 4.17 7.70 28.91
C HIS A 286 4.28 8.75 27.82
N GLY A 287 5.06 9.81 28.08
CA GLY A 287 5.41 10.79 27.04
C GLY A 287 6.07 10.10 25.86
N ASN A 288 5.91 10.66 24.66
CA ASN A 288 6.55 10.21 23.42
C ASN A 288 8.08 10.39 23.57
N ASN A 289 8.74 9.50 24.31
CA ASN A 289 10.11 9.63 24.82
C ASN A 289 11.17 9.30 23.76
N ASP A 290 10.91 9.72 22.52
CA ASP A 290 11.87 9.68 21.40
C ASP A 290 12.47 11.06 21.11
N GLU A 291 12.47 11.98 22.09
CA GLU A 291 13.49 13.03 22.09
C GLU A 291 14.85 12.39 22.41
N THR A 292 15.67 12.24 21.37
CA THR A 292 17.12 11.96 21.34
C THR A 292 17.76 11.71 22.71
N LYS A 293 17.67 10.47 23.21
CA LYS A 293 18.60 10.00 24.24
C LYS A 293 19.94 9.74 23.56
N ILE A 294 20.87 10.67 23.78
CA ILE A 294 22.27 10.55 23.39
C ILE A 294 22.81 9.28 24.07
N LEU A 295 23.12 8.25 23.28
CA LEU A 295 23.89 7.10 23.75
C LEU A 295 25.24 7.63 24.27
N PRO A 296 25.62 7.39 25.54
CA PRO A 296 27.01 7.54 25.93
C PRO A 296 27.83 6.63 25.03
N ALA A 297 28.90 7.16 24.45
CA ALA A 297 29.82 6.36 23.65
C ALA A 297 30.23 5.12 24.44
N LEU A 298 29.90 3.95 23.91
CA LEU A 298 30.39 2.65 24.40
C LEU A 298 31.90 2.63 24.20
N ASN A 299 32.64 3.05 25.22
CA ASN A 299 34.05 2.74 25.34
C ASN A 299 34.17 1.24 25.55
N GLY A 300 34.70 0.57 24.53
CA GLY A 300 34.88 -0.86 24.49
C GLY A 300 35.73 -1.37 25.65
N LYS A 301 35.17 -2.33 26.38
CA LYS A 301 35.93 -3.47 26.90
C LYS A 301 35.17 -4.73 26.53
N VAL A 302 35.75 -5.46 25.58
CA VAL A 302 35.40 -6.84 25.29
C VAL A 302 35.71 -7.65 26.55
N MET A 303 34.71 -8.24 27.17
CA MET A 303 34.91 -9.36 28.10
C MET A 303 34.35 -10.62 27.46
N GLN A 304 35.26 -11.55 27.27
CA GLN A 304 35.05 -12.90 26.77
C GLN A 304 34.15 -13.71 27.70
N ALA A 305 33.48 -14.68 27.09
CA ALA A 305 32.59 -15.65 27.70
C ALA A 305 33.26 -16.52 28.76
N GLU A 306 32.50 -16.89 29.80
CA GLU A 306 32.75 -18.14 30.53
C GLU A 306 31.45 -18.80 30.97
N LYS A 307 31.52 -20.13 31.06
CA LYS A 307 30.46 -21.13 31.02
C LYS A 307 29.92 -21.48 32.41
N ALA A 308 28.65 -21.91 32.41
CA ALA A 308 28.05 -23.02 33.20
C ALA A 308 27.75 -22.82 34.71
N LYS A 309 26.49 -23.00 35.14
CA LYS A 309 25.87 -24.30 35.49
C LYS A 309 24.43 -24.13 36.03
N GLU A 310 23.71 -25.25 35.92
CA GLU A 310 22.36 -25.60 36.37
C GLU A 310 22.00 -25.24 37.82
N GLY A 311 20.68 -25.13 38.09
CA GLY A 311 20.12 -25.81 39.25
C GLY A 311 19.00 -25.10 40.03
N LYS A 312 17.78 -25.55 39.75
CA LYS A 312 16.63 -25.77 40.66
C LYS A 312 15.65 -24.64 40.99
N ALA A 313 14.39 -25.06 40.81
CA ALA A 313 13.13 -24.46 41.22
C ALA A 313 12.88 -24.59 42.72
N GLU A 314 12.13 -23.65 43.29
CA GLU A 314 10.94 -23.94 44.11
C GLU A 314 10.09 -22.68 44.33
N GLU A 315 8.79 -22.92 44.41
CA GLU A 315 7.67 -21.98 44.42
C GLU A 315 7.18 -21.71 45.89
N PRO A 316 6.04 -21.05 46.18
CA PRO A 316 5.99 -19.90 47.10
C PRO A 316 5.13 -20.14 48.37
N LYS A 317 5.24 -19.30 49.41
CA LYS A 317 4.15 -19.16 50.41
C LYS A 317 3.96 -17.72 50.92
N LYS A 318 2.75 -17.22 50.69
CA LYS A 318 2.10 -16.11 51.40
C LYS A 318 1.90 -16.47 52.88
N ARG A 319 1.94 -15.49 53.79
CA ARG A 319 0.77 -14.98 54.54
C ARG A 319 1.14 -13.91 55.57
N SER A 320 0.18 -13.01 55.74
CA SER A 320 0.01 -11.91 56.70
C SER A 320 0.13 -12.29 58.18
N PHE A 321 0.43 -11.32 59.04
CA PHE A 321 -0.50 -10.89 60.12
C PHE A 321 -0.09 -9.52 60.73
N CYS A 322 -1.13 -8.78 61.16
CA CYS A 322 -1.27 -7.62 62.08
C CYS A 322 -0.14 -7.29 63.09
N ALA A 323 -0.16 -6.22 63.88
CA ALA A 323 -0.76 -4.89 63.95
C ALA A 323 -0.23 -4.32 65.29
N SER A 324 -0.23 -2.99 65.41
CA SER A 324 -0.13 -2.24 66.68
C SER A 324 1.25 -2.13 67.34
N ILE A 325 1.78 -0.90 67.39
CA ILE A 325 2.36 -0.29 68.59
C ILE A 325 2.19 1.23 68.46
N LYS A 326 1.47 1.82 69.41
CA LYS A 326 1.35 3.26 69.64
C LYS A 326 2.15 3.62 70.89
N LYS A 327 2.71 4.84 70.88
CA LYS A 327 3.36 5.62 71.96
C LYS A 327 4.80 5.26 72.31
N TYR A 328 5.75 6.14 71.94
CA TYR A 328 6.27 7.15 72.88
C TYR A 328 6.84 8.39 72.16
N LYS A 329 6.29 9.52 72.59
CA LYS A 329 6.61 10.93 72.31
C LYS A 329 8.09 11.33 72.39
N TRP A 330 8.50 12.14 71.40
CA TRP A 330 8.82 13.57 71.60
C TRP A 330 10.07 13.91 72.45
N TRP A 331 11.29 13.61 71.98
CA TRP A 331 12.48 14.34 72.47
C TRP A 331 13.66 14.50 71.47
N TRP A 332 13.47 14.34 70.15
CA TRP A 332 14.56 14.50 69.17
C TRP A 332 14.32 15.59 68.10
N ILE A 333 13.22 16.35 68.20
CA ILE A 333 12.85 17.38 67.20
C ILE A 333 13.44 18.76 67.51
N GLY A 334 14.05 18.95 68.68
CA GLY A 334 14.62 20.24 69.10
C GLY A 334 15.98 20.61 68.48
N SER A 335 16.72 19.68 67.89
CA SER A 335 18.10 19.92 67.44
C SER A 335 18.28 20.07 65.92
N LEU A 336 17.29 19.68 65.10
CA LEU A 336 17.42 19.70 63.63
C LEU A 336 16.85 20.98 62.98
N PHE A 337 15.98 21.69 63.70
CA PHE A 337 15.29 22.87 63.19
C PHE A 337 16.21 24.08 62.87
N PRO A 338 17.23 24.42 63.69
CA PRO A 338 18.09 25.57 63.37
C PRO A 338 19.03 25.29 62.19
N VAL A 339 19.51 24.05 62.03
CA VAL A 339 20.36 23.65 60.90
C VAL A 339 19.56 23.63 59.60
N PHE A 340 18.32 23.16 59.64
CA PHE A 340 17.40 23.19 58.50
C PHE A 340 17.00 24.63 58.13
N ALA A 341 16.79 25.51 59.12
CA ALA A 341 16.49 26.92 58.89
C ALA A 341 17.68 27.67 58.27
N ILE A 342 18.92 27.37 58.67
CA ILE A 342 20.13 27.96 58.07
C ILE A 342 20.37 27.42 56.65
N LEU A 343 20.18 26.13 56.40
CA LEU A 343 20.24 25.54 55.05
C LEU A 343 19.14 26.08 54.14
N LEU A 344 17.93 26.26 54.66
CA LEU A 344 16.80 26.86 53.93
C LEU A 344 17.05 28.35 53.65
N PHE A 345 17.64 29.09 54.59
CA PHE A 345 18.01 30.50 54.41
C PHE A 345 19.17 30.66 53.42
N MET A 346 20.16 29.77 53.45
CA MET A 346 21.28 29.76 52.49
C MET A 346 20.82 29.33 51.08
N PHE A 347 19.81 28.47 50.97
CA PHE A 347 19.16 28.09 49.71
C PHE A 347 18.23 29.20 49.17
N LEU A 348 17.54 29.94 50.05
CA LEU A 348 16.75 31.12 49.67
C LEU A 348 17.61 32.36 49.33
N ALA A 349 18.84 32.44 49.84
CA ALA A 349 19.78 33.52 49.57
C ALA A 349 20.53 33.40 48.22
N VAL A 350 20.43 32.26 47.52
CA VAL A 350 20.81 32.17 46.11
C VAL A 350 19.68 32.76 45.27
N GLY A 351 19.69 34.08 45.10
CA GLY A 351 18.74 34.78 44.26
C GLY A 351 18.80 34.26 42.82
N HIS A 352 17.73 33.61 42.37
CA HIS A 352 17.51 33.31 40.96
C HIS A 352 17.37 34.64 40.21
N ASN A 353 18.47 35.13 39.64
CA ASN A 353 18.48 36.33 38.80
C ASN A 353 17.84 35.99 37.45
N ASN A 354 16.52 35.93 37.45
CA ASN A 354 15.70 35.66 36.27
C ASN A 354 15.60 36.93 35.42
N VAL A 355 15.96 36.81 34.15
CA VAL A 355 15.75 37.82 33.13
C VAL A 355 14.51 37.43 32.32
N ARG A 356 13.64 38.40 32.03
CA ARG A 356 12.50 38.15 31.14
C ARG A 356 12.95 38.16 29.68
N VAL A 357 12.44 37.20 28.90
CA VAL A 357 12.69 37.18 27.44
C VAL A 357 12.06 38.43 26.80
N PRO A 358 12.85 39.29 26.11
CA PRO A 358 12.32 40.45 25.40
C PRO A 358 11.43 40.02 24.22
N ASP A 359 10.40 40.81 23.90
CA ASP A 359 9.60 40.58 22.72
C ASP A 359 10.38 40.98 21.45
N VAL A 360 10.74 39.96 20.66
CA VAL A 360 11.47 40.12 19.40
C VAL A 360 10.66 39.66 18.19
N VAL A 361 9.36 39.43 18.36
CA VAL A 361 8.45 39.08 17.25
C VAL A 361 8.45 40.23 16.23
N ASN A 362 8.40 39.90 14.93
CA ASN A 362 8.48 40.85 13.82
C ASN A 362 9.77 41.66 13.69
N MET A 363 10.77 41.44 14.55
CA MET A 363 12.11 41.98 14.37
C MET A 363 12.89 41.17 13.34
N THR A 364 13.91 41.78 12.72
CA THR A 364 14.85 41.05 11.87
C THR A 364 15.69 40.10 12.73
N GLU A 365 16.17 39.00 12.14
CA GLU A 365 17.03 38.05 12.86
C GLU A 365 18.22 38.75 13.54
N LYS A 366 18.83 39.75 12.88
CA LYS A 366 19.94 40.53 13.43
C LYS A 366 19.51 41.36 14.64
N ALA A 367 18.40 42.08 14.56
CA ALA A 367 17.89 42.92 15.65
C ALA A 367 17.45 42.07 16.86
N ALA A 368 16.79 40.93 16.61
CA ALA A 368 16.39 39.99 17.65
C ALA A 368 17.59 39.43 18.43
N LYS A 369 18.67 39.06 17.74
CA LYS A 369 19.91 38.60 18.38
C LYS A 369 20.55 39.69 19.25
N THR A 370 20.54 40.94 18.81
CA THR A 370 21.05 42.06 19.60
C THR A 370 20.20 42.29 20.86
N SER A 371 18.87 42.28 20.72
CA SER A 371 17.93 42.48 21.84
C SER A 371 18.03 41.39 22.92
N LEU A 372 18.22 40.13 22.50
CA LEU A 372 18.45 39.01 23.43
C LEU A 372 19.78 39.18 24.18
N LYS A 373 20.86 39.54 23.47
CA LYS A 373 22.17 39.76 24.10
C LYS A 373 22.17 40.95 25.06
N SER A 374 21.53 42.07 24.71
CA SER A 374 21.45 43.26 25.59
C SER A 374 20.65 42.98 26.86
N SER A 375 19.73 42.02 26.81
CA SER A 375 18.98 41.55 27.99
C SER A 375 19.78 40.55 28.84
N GLY A 376 20.98 40.14 28.44
CA GLY A 376 21.78 39.15 29.15
C GLY A 376 21.36 37.70 28.88
N LEU A 377 20.71 37.43 27.74
CA LEU A 377 20.31 36.10 27.27
C LEU A 377 21.17 35.64 26.10
N ALA A 378 21.39 34.33 25.98
CA ALA A 378 22.10 33.72 24.87
C ALA A 378 21.14 33.38 23.72
N VAL A 379 21.60 33.52 22.48
CA VAL A 379 20.84 33.08 21.31
C VAL A 379 21.02 31.58 21.15
N GLY A 380 19.92 30.84 21.15
CA GLY A 380 19.87 29.39 20.92
C GLY A 380 19.79 29.03 19.42
N ALA A 381 19.07 27.96 19.12
CA ALA A 381 18.87 27.49 17.75
C ALA A 381 17.96 28.44 16.95
N VAL A 382 18.34 28.72 15.70
CA VAL A 382 17.53 29.50 14.75
C VAL A 382 16.89 28.54 13.74
N LYS A 383 15.60 28.24 13.93
CA LYS A 383 14.80 27.44 12.99
C LYS A 383 14.13 28.35 11.97
N ARG A 384 13.99 27.90 10.72
CA ARG A 384 13.36 28.70 9.64
C ARG A 384 12.16 27.97 9.05
N THR A 385 10.98 28.61 9.04
CA THR A 385 9.73 28.04 8.50
C THR A 385 9.01 29.02 7.58
N TYR A 386 8.13 28.54 6.72
CA TYR A 386 7.28 29.39 5.88
C TYR A 386 6.16 30.02 6.74
N SER A 387 5.87 31.30 6.52
CA SER A 387 4.78 32.01 7.18
C SER A 387 4.25 33.06 6.22
N SER A 388 2.92 33.11 6.06
CA SER A 388 2.25 34.15 5.29
C SER A 388 2.11 35.47 6.04
N ASP A 389 2.19 35.41 7.37
CA ASP A 389 1.79 36.51 8.25
C ASP A 389 3.02 37.35 8.67
N VAL A 390 4.20 36.73 8.64
CA VAL A 390 5.48 37.35 8.99
C VAL A 390 6.37 37.42 7.76
N LYS A 391 6.85 38.62 7.41
CA LYS A 391 7.73 38.83 6.24
C LYS A 391 9.01 38.00 6.33
N LYS A 392 9.54 37.56 5.18
CA LYS A 392 10.79 36.81 5.08
C LYS A 392 11.92 37.50 5.86
N GLY A 393 12.65 36.74 6.67
CA GLY A 393 13.78 37.21 7.48
C GLY A 393 13.41 37.82 8.83
N LYS A 394 12.13 37.86 9.19
CA LYS A 394 11.64 38.31 10.50
C LYS A 394 11.32 37.14 11.43
N VAL A 395 11.46 37.36 12.74
CA VAL A 395 11.14 36.38 13.77
C VAL A 395 9.62 36.20 13.89
N ILE A 396 9.16 34.95 13.81
CA ILE A 396 7.78 34.50 14.01
C ILE A 396 7.51 34.31 15.50
N SER A 397 8.41 33.64 16.22
CA SER A 397 8.26 33.35 17.64
C SER A 397 9.60 33.00 18.28
N THR A 398 9.62 33.00 19.62
CA THR A 398 10.75 32.55 20.44
C THR A 398 10.36 31.39 21.34
N THR A 399 11.34 30.59 21.74
CA THR A 399 11.17 29.56 22.78
C THR A 399 12.34 29.63 23.75
N PRO A 400 12.13 29.98 25.04
CA PRO A 400 10.86 30.34 25.69
C PRO A 400 10.15 31.57 25.09
N LYS A 401 8.84 31.70 25.33
CA LYS A 401 8.01 32.79 24.78
C LYS A 401 8.42 34.15 25.37
N ALA A 402 8.13 35.24 24.67
CA ALA A 402 8.31 36.59 25.19
C ALA A 402 7.70 36.74 26.60
N ASN A 403 8.36 37.51 27.46
CA ASN A 403 8.08 37.73 28.88
C ASN A 403 8.24 36.51 29.82
N SER A 404 8.63 35.34 29.32
CA SER A 404 8.92 34.18 30.18
C SER A 404 10.16 34.45 31.03
N PRO A 405 10.19 34.06 32.31
CA PRO A 405 11.39 34.13 33.13
C PRO A 405 12.41 33.08 32.67
N VAL A 406 13.65 33.50 32.47
CA VAL A 406 14.78 32.64 32.09
C VAL A 406 15.98 33.05 32.91
N ASP A 407 16.78 32.08 33.35
CA ASP A 407 18.02 32.38 34.07
C ASP A 407 18.92 33.29 33.24
N LYS A 408 19.64 34.21 33.90
CA LYS A 408 20.65 35.04 33.23
C LYS A 408 21.65 34.16 32.48
N GLY A 409 21.85 34.42 31.18
CA GLY A 409 22.65 33.61 30.27
C GLY A 409 21.92 32.44 29.60
N GLY A 410 20.65 32.20 29.93
CA GLY A 410 19.82 31.16 29.34
C GLY A 410 19.59 31.34 27.84
N LYS A 411 19.37 30.23 27.13
CA LYS A 411 19.26 30.19 25.66
C LYS A 411 17.83 30.42 25.20
N VAL A 412 17.64 31.35 24.25
CA VAL A 412 16.36 31.59 23.59
C VAL A 412 16.46 31.21 22.12
N ASN A 413 15.66 30.22 21.71
CA ASN A 413 15.55 29.77 20.33
C ASN A 413 14.68 30.74 19.52
N LEU A 414 15.03 30.94 18.24
CA LEU A 414 14.31 31.83 17.32
C LEU A 414 13.68 31.00 16.20
N LEU A 415 12.40 31.28 15.89
CA LEU A 415 11.74 30.80 14.68
C LEU A 415 11.65 31.96 13.69
N VAL A 416 12.27 31.86 12.51
CA VAL A 416 12.36 32.95 11.51
C VAL A 416 11.59 32.58 10.25
N SER A 417 10.88 33.56 9.67
CA SER A 417 10.08 33.37 8.45
C SER A 417 10.94 33.23 7.19
N LYS A 418 10.63 32.22 6.36
CA LYS A 418 11.10 32.05 4.98
C LYS A 418 10.25 32.83 3.97
N GLY A 419 9.17 33.49 4.42
CA GLY A 419 8.13 34.10 3.57
C GLY A 419 6.99 33.12 3.26
N SER A 420 6.08 33.55 2.39
CA SER A 420 4.93 32.72 1.95
C SER A 420 5.37 31.58 1.04
N ASN A 421 4.76 30.41 1.17
CA ASN A 421 5.02 29.26 0.31
C ASN A 421 4.28 29.42 -1.03
N LEU A 422 4.96 30.00 -2.03
CA LEU A 422 4.36 30.31 -3.33
C LEU A 422 4.60 29.17 -4.33
N THR A 423 3.51 28.63 -4.87
CA THR A 423 3.49 27.57 -5.89
C THR A 423 3.15 28.15 -7.26
N LYS A 424 3.83 27.69 -8.31
CA LYS A 424 3.58 28.12 -9.69
C LYS A 424 2.34 27.40 -10.23
N VAL A 425 1.37 28.15 -10.74
CA VAL A 425 0.13 27.59 -11.30
C VAL A 425 0.43 26.97 -12.67
N PRO A 426 0.09 25.69 -12.91
CA PRO A 426 0.26 25.05 -14.20
C PRO A 426 -0.83 25.50 -15.19
N ASP A 427 -0.57 25.29 -16.47
CA ASP A 427 -1.59 25.38 -17.51
C ASP A 427 -2.45 24.12 -17.52
N VAL A 428 -3.77 24.32 -17.48
CA VAL A 428 -4.80 23.28 -17.54
C VAL A 428 -5.91 23.57 -18.55
N GLU A 429 -5.78 24.62 -19.36
CA GLU A 429 -6.72 24.89 -20.46
C GLU A 429 -6.63 23.79 -21.53
N GLY A 430 -7.78 23.40 -22.09
CA GLY A 430 -7.85 22.29 -23.06
C GLY A 430 -7.67 20.89 -22.47
N LEU A 431 -7.45 20.74 -21.16
CA LEU A 431 -7.44 19.43 -20.50
C LEU A 431 -8.84 19.02 -20.03
N TYR A 432 -9.08 17.72 -19.95
CA TYR A 432 -10.27 17.18 -19.27
C TYR A 432 -10.27 17.56 -17.78
N LEU A 433 -11.47 17.85 -17.25
CA LEU A 433 -11.69 18.25 -15.86
C LEU A 433 -11.03 17.30 -14.85
N SER A 434 -11.09 15.98 -15.11
CA SER A 434 -10.49 14.95 -14.26
C SER A 434 -8.96 15.07 -14.17
N THR A 435 -8.30 15.25 -15.31
CA THR A 435 -6.84 15.41 -15.41
C THR A 435 -6.37 16.71 -14.78
N ALA A 436 -7.08 17.81 -15.03
CA ALA A 436 -6.76 19.11 -14.47
C ALA A 436 -6.94 19.18 -12.95
N LYS A 437 -8.03 18.61 -12.41
CA LYS A 437 -8.24 18.49 -10.96
C LYS A 437 -7.09 17.73 -10.31
N LYS A 438 -6.67 16.59 -10.88
CA LYS A 438 -5.52 15.83 -10.39
C LYS A 438 -4.24 16.67 -10.39
N LYS A 439 -3.94 17.37 -11.49
CA LYS A 439 -2.72 18.20 -11.64
C LYS A 439 -2.68 19.37 -10.65
N LEU A 440 -3.82 20.03 -10.41
CA LEU A 440 -3.91 21.16 -9.47
C LEU A 440 -3.95 20.72 -8.00
N ASN A 441 -4.67 19.63 -7.68
CA ASN A 441 -4.72 19.09 -6.32
C ASN A 441 -3.34 18.57 -5.87
N LYS A 442 -2.56 17.97 -6.79
CA LYS A 442 -1.16 17.56 -6.53
C LYS A 442 -0.27 18.73 -6.11
N LEU A 443 -0.59 19.95 -6.55
CA LEU A 443 0.13 21.17 -6.18
C LEU A 443 -0.47 21.88 -4.96
N GLY A 444 -1.42 21.25 -4.28
CA GLY A 444 -2.05 21.76 -3.06
C GLY A 444 -3.13 22.83 -3.29
N PHE A 445 -3.58 23.04 -4.54
CA PHE A 445 -4.64 24.00 -4.83
C PHE A 445 -6.02 23.42 -4.53
N LYS A 446 -6.91 24.25 -3.97
CA LYS A 446 -8.35 23.93 -3.91
C LYS A 446 -8.97 24.24 -5.27
N VAL A 447 -9.68 23.28 -5.87
CA VAL A 447 -10.27 23.45 -7.21
C VAL A 447 -11.79 23.48 -7.14
N LYS A 448 -12.40 24.50 -7.74
CA LYS A 448 -13.85 24.56 -8.03
C LYS A 448 -14.06 24.48 -9.53
N SER A 449 -15.21 23.96 -9.96
CA SER A 449 -15.60 23.94 -11.36
C SER A 449 -16.97 24.56 -11.54
N ARG A 450 -17.16 25.28 -12.65
CA ARG A 450 -18.46 25.73 -13.13
C ARG A 450 -18.59 25.38 -14.60
N GLU A 451 -19.79 25.11 -15.05
CA GLU A 451 -20.06 24.74 -16.44
C GLU A 451 -20.41 25.97 -17.27
N ALA A 452 -20.01 25.98 -18.53
CA ALA A 452 -20.41 26.98 -19.50
C ALA A 452 -20.60 26.32 -20.87
N PRO A 453 -21.67 26.67 -21.60
CA PRO A 453 -21.87 26.15 -22.94
C PRO A 453 -20.74 26.62 -23.85
N SER A 454 -20.23 25.72 -24.69
CA SER A 454 -19.21 26.06 -25.67
C SER A 454 -19.41 25.28 -26.96
N ASN A 455 -19.24 25.97 -28.08
CA ASN A 455 -19.13 25.38 -29.42
C ASN A 455 -17.67 25.21 -29.88
N GLU A 456 -16.71 25.74 -29.10
CA GLU A 456 -15.27 25.71 -29.41
C GLU A 456 -14.56 24.55 -28.67
N TYR A 457 -15.03 24.19 -27.47
CA TYR A 457 -14.45 23.16 -26.63
C TYR A 457 -15.40 21.97 -26.48
N LEU A 458 -14.89 20.74 -26.62
CA LEU A 458 -15.67 19.52 -26.38
C LEU A 458 -16.20 19.49 -24.94
N PRO A 459 -17.41 18.92 -24.70
CA PRO A 459 -17.94 18.76 -23.35
C PRO A 459 -16.94 18.03 -22.42
N GLY A 460 -16.73 18.60 -21.23
CA GLY A 460 -15.80 18.10 -20.22
C GLY A 460 -14.37 18.65 -20.31
N LEU A 461 -14.01 19.41 -21.35
CA LEU A 461 -12.75 20.16 -21.44
C LEU A 461 -12.82 21.49 -20.68
N ILE A 462 -11.66 21.98 -20.23
CA ILE A 462 -11.55 23.27 -19.56
C ILE A 462 -11.40 24.38 -20.59
N ILE A 463 -12.35 25.30 -20.58
CA ILE A 463 -12.36 26.53 -21.39
C ILE A 463 -11.37 27.55 -20.82
N SER A 464 -11.34 27.70 -19.50
CA SER A 464 -10.45 28.67 -18.84
C SER A 464 -10.23 28.38 -17.36
N GLN A 465 -9.12 28.90 -16.82
CA GLN A 465 -8.79 28.86 -15.39
C GLN A 465 -8.76 30.25 -14.76
N SER A 466 -9.24 30.39 -13.51
CA SER A 466 -9.32 31.69 -12.83
C SER A 466 -7.97 32.36 -12.55
N VAL A 467 -6.89 31.57 -12.44
CA VAL A 467 -5.53 32.07 -12.26
C VAL A 467 -4.70 31.65 -13.45
N LYS A 468 -4.20 32.61 -14.23
CA LYS A 468 -3.38 32.32 -15.43
C LYS A 468 -2.18 31.43 -15.11
N ALA A 469 -1.85 30.56 -16.07
CA ALA A 469 -0.67 29.71 -16.02
C ALA A 469 0.61 30.53 -15.77
N GLY A 470 1.52 29.98 -14.99
CA GLY A 470 2.81 30.59 -14.67
C GLY A 470 2.81 31.55 -13.47
N ARG A 471 1.65 31.99 -12.98
CA ARG A 471 1.58 32.87 -11.80
C ARG A 471 1.98 32.12 -10.53
N LYS A 472 2.79 32.74 -9.66
CA LYS A 472 3.14 32.21 -8.35
C LYS A 472 2.16 32.69 -7.29
N VAL A 473 1.49 31.78 -6.60
CA VAL A 473 0.47 32.08 -5.59
C VAL A 473 0.58 31.11 -4.42
N ASP A 474 0.04 31.49 -3.27
CA ASP A 474 -0.04 30.59 -2.11
C ASP A 474 -1.16 29.55 -2.35
N ALA A 475 -0.78 28.29 -2.53
CA ALA A 475 -1.71 27.20 -2.82
C ALA A 475 -2.71 26.95 -1.70
N SER A 476 -2.34 27.22 -0.44
CA SER A 476 -3.19 26.99 0.73
C SER A 476 -4.35 28.00 0.84
N LYS A 477 -4.14 29.21 0.32
CA LYS A 477 -5.11 30.33 0.37
C LYS A 477 -5.83 30.57 -0.95
N THR A 478 -5.32 30.05 -2.06
CA THR A 478 -5.87 30.32 -3.40
C THR A 478 -6.75 29.16 -3.87
N THR A 479 -8.00 29.48 -4.23
CA THR A 479 -8.91 28.53 -4.90
C THR A 479 -8.91 28.81 -6.40
N ILE A 480 -8.64 27.80 -7.22
CA ILE A 480 -8.68 27.90 -8.69
C ILE A 480 -10.05 27.44 -9.16
N THR A 481 -10.77 28.31 -9.87
CA THR A 481 -12.05 27.99 -10.49
C THR A 481 -11.83 27.68 -11.95
N LEU A 482 -12.29 26.52 -12.40
CA LEU A 482 -12.21 26.05 -13.78
C LEU A 482 -13.57 26.21 -14.44
N VAL A 483 -13.58 26.70 -15.68
CA VAL A 483 -14.78 26.73 -16.51
C VAL A 483 -14.74 25.53 -17.44
N VAL A 484 -15.76 24.67 -17.35
CA VAL A 484 -15.85 23.40 -18.07
C VAL A 484 -16.88 23.55 -19.18
N ALA A 485 -16.51 23.12 -20.39
CA ALA A 485 -17.42 23.09 -21.51
C ALA A 485 -18.53 22.07 -21.28
N VAL A 486 -19.76 22.48 -21.56
CA VAL A 486 -20.93 21.60 -21.66
C VAL A 486 -21.57 21.75 -23.03
N ALA A 487 -22.25 20.70 -23.47
CA ALA A 487 -22.97 20.72 -24.73
C ALA A 487 -24.08 21.79 -24.69
N LEU A 488 -24.29 22.47 -25.82
CA LEU A 488 -25.48 23.29 -26.01
C LEU A 488 -26.69 22.36 -26.02
N GLU A 489 -27.62 22.51 -25.06
CA GLU A 489 -28.89 21.79 -25.06
C GLU A 489 -29.71 22.17 -26.31
N ASP A 490 -30.24 21.15 -26.99
CA ASP A 490 -31.05 21.25 -28.20
C ASP A 490 -32.21 22.24 -28.04
N GLN A 491 -32.13 23.36 -28.77
CA GLN A 491 -33.32 24.03 -29.28
C GLN A 491 -33.69 23.38 -30.62
N PRO A 492 -34.99 23.19 -30.92
CA PRO A 492 -35.44 22.38 -32.04
C PRO A 492 -34.94 22.92 -33.38
N LYS A 493 -34.52 22.01 -34.26
CA LYS A 493 -34.22 22.28 -35.68
C LYS A 493 -35.28 23.20 -36.29
N PRO A 494 -34.92 24.36 -36.86
CA PRO A 494 -35.70 24.93 -37.94
C PRO A 494 -35.22 24.34 -39.26
N SER A 495 -36.21 23.82 -39.98
CA SER A 495 -36.33 23.71 -41.42
C SER A 495 -35.49 24.72 -42.23
N SER A 496 -35.06 24.27 -43.40
CA SER A 496 -34.44 25.06 -44.47
C SER A 496 -35.01 26.47 -44.58
N SER A 497 -34.15 27.49 -44.48
CA SER A 497 -34.16 28.76 -45.22
C SER A 497 -33.43 29.86 -44.44
N SER A 498 -32.11 29.94 -44.61
CA SER A 498 -31.43 31.24 -44.66
C SER A 498 -29.99 31.05 -45.10
N SER A 499 -29.80 31.36 -46.38
CA SER A 499 -28.56 31.69 -47.05
C SER A 499 -27.59 32.48 -46.19
N SER A 500 -26.58 31.79 -45.67
CA SER A 500 -25.22 32.32 -45.57
C SER A 500 -24.32 31.30 -46.26
N LYS A 501 -23.71 31.72 -47.36
CA LYS A 501 -22.85 30.90 -48.23
C LYS A 501 -21.69 30.32 -47.39
N LYS A 502 -21.82 29.10 -46.86
CA LYS A 502 -20.69 28.38 -46.26
C LYS A 502 -19.68 28.11 -47.37
N ALA A 503 -18.42 28.43 -47.12
CA ALA A 503 -17.36 28.10 -48.06
C ALA A 503 -17.24 26.57 -48.14
N THR A 504 -17.53 26.01 -49.32
CA THR A 504 -17.28 24.61 -49.62
C THR A 504 -15.85 24.44 -50.10
N PHE A 505 -15.21 23.34 -49.71
CA PHE A 505 -13.87 22.98 -50.16
C PHE A 505 -13.76 21.47 -50.33
N LYS A 506 -12.80 21.03 -51.14
CA LYS A 506 -12.50 19.60 -51.29
C LYS A 506 -11.66 19.11 -50.12
N LEU A 507 -12.09 18.00 -49.52
CA LEU A 507 -11.36 17.34 -48.46
C LEU A 507 -10.02 16.79 -48.99
N ALA A 508 -8.92 17.09 -48.32
CA ALA A 508 -7.62 16.54 -48.67
C ALA A 508 -7.51 15.07 -48.26
N ASP A 509 -6.63 14.32 -48.93
CA ASP A 509 -6.31 12.96 -48.50
C ASP A 509 -5.49 13.00 -47.20
N LEU A 510 -6.04 12.38 -46.16
CA LEU A 510 -5.45 12.27 -44.83
C LEU A 510 -4.98 10.84 -44.53
N THR A 511 -5.12 9.91 -45.49
CA THR A 511 -4.69 8.52 -45.35
C THR A 511 -3.18 8.44 -45.12
N GLY A 512 -2.74 7.65 -44.15
CA GLY A 512 -1.33 7.49 -43.77
C GLY A 512 -0.71 8.70 -43.06
N LYS A 513 -1.51 9.71 -42.69
CA LYS A 513 -1.05 10.80 -41.81
C LYS A 513 -1.28 10.45 -40.35
N SER A 514 -0.52 11.10 -39.47
CA SER A 514 -0.75 10.99 -38.04
C SER A 514 -2.12 11.56 -37.65
N LEU A 515 -2.72 11.02 -36.59
CA LEU A 515 -3.97 11.55 -36.03
C LEU A 515 -3.87 13.05 -35.68
N GLU A 516 -2.71 13.50 -35.19
CA GLU A 516 -2.48 14.91 -34.84
C GLU A 516 -2.49 15.81 -36.08
N ASP A 517 -1.90 15.37 -37.18
CA ASP A 517 -1.93 16.10 -38.46
C ASP A 517 -3.33 16.15 -39.06
N ALA A 518 -4.08 15.05 -38.97
CA ALA A 518 -5.44 14.97 -39.47
C ALA A 518 -6.41 15.85 -38.65
N GLN A 519 -6.25 15.90 -37.33
CA GLN A 519 -6.98 16.81 -36.45
C GLN A 519 -6.60 18.28 -36.68
N SER A 520 -5.32 18.56 -36.92
CA SER A 520 -4.83 19.89 -37.25
C SER A 520 -5.39 20.39 -38.59
N TYR A 521 -5.45 19.50 -39.59
CA TYR A 521 -6.08 19.78 -40.88
C TYR A 521 -7.57 20.10 -40.69
N ALA A 522 -8.31 19.26 -39.96
CA ALA A 522 -9.72 19.48 -39.69
C ALA A 522 -9.98 20.80 -38.92
N LYS A 523 -9.13 21.14 -37.95
CA LYS A 523 -9.17 22.42 -37.22
C LYS A 523 -8.94 23.61 -38.16
N SER A 524 -7.97 23.52 -39.07
CA SER A 524 -7.68 24.57 -40.06
C SER A 524 -8.85 24.81 -41.03
N LYS A 525 -9.65 23.78 -41.27
CA LYS A 525 -10.82 23.77 -42.15
C LYS A 525 -12.16 23.90 -41.41
N LYS A 526 -12.12 24.11 -40.09
CA LYS A 526 -13.27 24.22 -39.19
C LYS A 526 -14.26 23.04 -39.32
N LEU A 527 -13.73 21.83 -39.50
CA LEU A 527 -14.51 20.60 -39.53
C LEU A 527 -14.67 20.04 -38.10
N ASN A 528 -15.82 19.43 -37.82
CA ASN A 528 -16.02 18.63 -36.62
C ASN A 528 -15.33 17.27 -36.84
N VAL A 529 -14.65 16.71 -35.83
CA VAL A 529 -13.92 15.45 -35.99
C VAL A 529 -14.50 14.37 -35.08
N LYS A 530 -14.79 13.20 -35.66
CA LYS A 530 -15.10 11.97 -34.94
C LYS A 530 -13.94 10.99 -35.17
N VAL A 531 -13.41 10.36 -34.12
CA VAL A 531 -12.29 9.40 -34.28
C VAL A 531 -12.77 7.99 -33.95
N GLU A 532 -12.58 7.08 -34.90
CA GLU A 532 -12.83 5.65 -34.76
C GLU A 532 -11.52 4.89 -34.89
N LYS A 533 -11.49 3.63 -34.44
CA LYS A 533 -10.25 2.85 -34.40
C LYS A 533 -10.47 1.45 -34.93
N ASP A 534 -9.67 1.05 -35.90
CA ASP A 534 -9.77 -0.25 -36.57
C ASP A 534 -8.39 -0.89 -36.78
N HIS A 535 -8.34 -2.17 -37.13
CA HIS A 535 -7.10 -2.88 -37.46
C HIS A 535 -6.71 -2.64 -38.92
N SER A 536 -5.40 -2.59 -39.19
CA SER A 536 -4.90 -2.46 -40.56
C SER A 536 -3.50 -3.07 -40.69
N ASP A 537 -3.32 -3.88 -41.73
CA ASP A 537 -2.03 -4.52 -42.04
C ASP A 537 -1.11 -3.62 -42.89
N SER A 538 -1.66 -2.57 -43.50
CA SER A 538 -0.98 -1.68 -44.43
C SER A 538 -0.67 -0.30 -43.86
N VAL A 539 -1.30 0.09 -42.74
CA VAL A 539 -1.16 1.41 -42.12
C VAL A 539 -0.60 1.26 -40.70
N ASP A 540 0.49 1.99 -40.42
CA ASP A 540 1.17 1.97 -39.13
C ASP A 540 0.25 2.38 -37.98
N SER A 541 0.50 1.81 -36.79
CA SER A 541 -0.33 2.09 -35.62
C SER A 541 -0.28 3.57 -35.24
N GLY A 542 -1.44 4.20 -35.09
CA GLY A 542 -1.57 5.62 -34.80
C GLY A 542 -1.82 6.50 -36.03
N ASP A 543 -1.69 5.96 -37.24
CA ASP A 543 -1.96 6.67 -38.49
C ASP A 543 -3.38 6.40 -39.02
N VAL A 544 -3.86 7.32 -39.85
CA VAL A 544 -5.21 7.30 -40.41
C VAL A 544 -5.34 6.24 -41.50
N ILE A 545 -6.26 5.30 -41.29
CA ILE A 545 -6.67 4.28 -42.27
C ILE A 545 -7.55 4.88 -43.36
N SER A 546 -8.55 5.67 -42.96
CA SER A 546 -9.53 6.23 -43.87
C SER A 546 -10.30 7.38 -43.21
N THR A 547 -11.00 8.17 -44.04
CA THR A 547 -11.89 9.23 -43.57
C THR A 547 -13.25 9.13 -44.24
N ASP A 548 -14.30 9.58 -43.53
CA ASP A 548 -15.65 9.75 -44.03
C ASP A 548 -16.15 11.18 -43.70
N PRO A 549 -16.47 12.04 -44.69
CA PRO A 549 -16.43 11.82 -46.14
C PRO A 549 -15.05 11.43 -46.68
N ALA A 550 -15.01 10.70 -47.79
CA ALA A 550 -13.76 10.26 -48.42
C ALA A 550 -12.96 11.44 -48.98
N ALA A 551 -11.64 11.26 -49.14
CA ALA A 551 -10.77 12.25 -49.77
C ALA A 551 -11.32 12.72 -51.13
N GLY A 552 -11.29 14.02 -51.38
CA GLY A 552 -11.84 14.66 -52.58
C GLY A 552 -13.33 15.03 -52.50
N SER A 553 -14.05 14.61 -51.46
CA SER A 553 -15.46 15.00 -51.25
C SER A 553 -15.59 16.51 -50.99
N GLU A 554 -16.68 17.11 -51.48
CA GLU A 554 -17.01 18.50 -51.16
C GLU A 554 -17.62 18.58 -49.77
N VAL A 555 -16.95 19.30 -48.87
CA VAL A 555 -17.35 19.48 -47.48
C VAL A 555 -17.47 20.97 -47.16
N SER A 556 -18.39 21.31 -46.27
CA SER A 556 -18.62 22.66 -45.78
C SER A 556 -18.00 22.87 -44.40
N GLU A 557 -17.67 24.12 -44.06
CA GLU A 557 -17.26 24.46 -42.70
C GLU A 557 -18.33 24.00 -41.68
N GLY A 558 -17.91 23.27 -40.65
CA GLY A 558 -18.78 22.68 -39.63
C GLY A 558 -19.36 21.29 -39.94
N ASP A 559 -19.03 20.69 -41.09
CA ASP A 559 -19.38 19.30 -41.36
C ASP A 559 -18.53 18.33 -40.52
N THR A 560 -19.04 17.12 -40.29
CA THR A 560 -18.36 16.11 -39.46
C THR A 560 -17.50 15.20 -40.32
N LEU A 561 -16.21 15.15 -40.02
CA LEU A 561 -15.20 14.26 -40.58
C LEU A 561 -14.92 13.13 -39.59
N THR A 562 -15.31 11.91 -39.95
CA THR A 562 -14.94 10.71 -39.23
C THR A 562 -13.56 10.25 -39.70
N ILE A 563 -12.64 10.00 -38.79
CA ILE A 563 -11.27 9.57 -39.04
C ILE A 563 -11.08 8.21 -38.37
N THR A 564 -10.79 7.19 -39.18
CA THR A 564 -10.50 5.84 -38.68
C THR A 564 -9.00 5.68 -38.54
N VAL A 565 -8.52 5.30 -37.36
CA VAL A 565 -7.08 5.20 -37.02
C VAL A 565 -6.67 3.76 -36.78
N SER A 566 -5.48 3.38 -37.27
CA SER A 566 -4.93 2.03 -37.15
C SER A 566 -4.52 1.69 -35.72
N LYS A 567 -5.01 0.56 -35.22
CA LYS A 567 -4.54 -0.12 -34.00
C LYS A 567 -3.35 -1.05 -34.27
N GLY A 568 -2.85 -1.10 -35.51
CA GLY A 568 -1.87 -2.08 -35.98
C GLY A 568 -2.53 -3.34 -36.55
N ALA A 569 -1.69 -4.26 -37.04
CA ALA A 569 -2.11 -5.53 -37.61
C ALA A 569 -2.88 -6.39 -36.58
N GLU A 570 -3.86 -7.14 -37.06
CA GLU A 570 -4.62 -8.07 -36.22
C GLU A 570 -3.75 -9.28 -35.84
N GLN A 571 -3.63 -9.61 -34.55
CA GLN A 571 -2.83 -10.76 -34.11
C GLN A 571 -3.61 -12.05 -34.35
N LYS A 572 -3.05 -12.99 -35.13
CA LYS A 572 -3.65 -14.33 -35.31
C LYS A 572 -3.06 -15.31 -34.30
N GLU A 573 -3.91 -16.09 -33.64
CA GLU A 573 -3.51 -17.19 -32.75
C GLU A 573 -3.61 -18.53 -33.50
N VAL A 574 -2.48 -19.21 -33.69
CA VAL A 574 -2.42 -20.53 -34.33
C VAL A 574 -2.14 -21.59 -33.26
N LYS A 575 -2.93 -22.66 -33.18
CA LYS A 575 -2.72 -23.77 -32.26
C LYS A 575 -2.24 -25.00 -33.03
N LYS A 576 -1.12 -25.58 -32.62
CA LYS A 576 -0.59 -26.82 -33.23
C LYS A 576 -0.17 -27.80 -32.13
N THR A 577 -0.41 -29.09 -32.37
CA THR A 577 -0.08 -30.16 -31.41
C THR A 577 1.11 -30.97 -31.92
N PHE A 578 2.06 -31.24 -31.03
CA PHE A 578 3.29 -31.98 -31.33
C PHE A 578 3.42 -33.18 -30.40
N THR A 579 3.54 -34.38 -30.95
CA THR A 579 3.77 -35.60 -30.18
C THR A 579 5.26 -35.83 -30.00
N VAL A 580 5.70 -36.09 -28.76
CA VAL A 580 7.08 -36.51 -28.46
C VAL A 580 7.02 -37.90 -27.83
N ASP A 581 7.63 -38.86 -28.52
CA ASP A 581 7.69 -40.24 -28.05
C ASP A 581 8.66 -40.38 -26.86
N TYR A 582 8.33 -41.26 -25.93
CA TYR A 582 9.19 -41.66 -24.84
C TYR A 582 10.13 -42.80 -25.29
N GLN A 583 11.42 -42.67 -24.97
CA GLN A 583 12.40 -43.74 -25.19
C GLN A 583 12.86 -44.32 -23.87
N ALA A 584 12.45 -45.56 -23.61
CA ALA A 584 12.96 -46.35 -22.50
C ALA A 584 14.46 -46.62 -22.71
N ALA A 585 15.26 -46.42 -21.66
CA ALA A 585 16.69 -46.71 -21.71
C ALA A 585 16.91 -48.22 -21.94
N GLU A 586 17.47 -48.60 -23.09
CA GLU A 586 17.86 -50.00 -23.33
C GLU A 586 19.02 -50.38 -22.39
N SER A 587 18.77 -51.37 -21.55
CA SER A 587 19.78 -52.03 -20.73
C SER A 587 20.73 -52.84 -21.61
N SER A 588 21.82 -52.19 -22.05
CA SER A 588 22.96 -52.86 -22.66
C SER A 588 23.91 -53.35 -21.57
N SER A 589 24.10 -54.67 -21.51
CA SER A 589 25.02 -55.36 -20.62
C SER A 589 26.47 -55.21 -21.11
N SER A 590 27.35 -54.56 -20.33
CA SER A 590 28.72 -55.04 -20.05
C SER A 590 29.51 -54.08 -19.14
N SER A 591 29.86 -54.61 -17.97
CA SER A 591 31.06 -54.42 -17.13
C SER A 591 31.94 -53.17 -17.28
N SER A 592 31.97 -52.37 -16.19
CA SER A 592 33.14 -52.08 -15.33
C SER A 592 33.48 -50.61 -15.07
N GLU A 593 33.40 -50.29 -13.78
CA GLU A 593 34.17 -49.32 -12.97
C GLU A 593 33.88 -47.80 -13.01
N SER A 594 33.31 -47.36 -11.87
CA SER A 594 33.80 -46.26 -11.03
C SER A 594 33.71 -44.82 -11.55
N SER A 595 32.60 -44.13 -11.25
CA SER A 595 32.61 -42.87 -10.46
C SER A 595 31.20 -42.25 -10.33
N SER A 596 31.03 -41.52 -9.23
CA SER A 596 29.87 -40.80 -8.72
C SER A 596 28.97 -40.07 -9.73
N SER A 597 27.67 -40.37 -9.72
CA SER A 597 26.60 -39.38 -9.50
C SER A 597 25.22 -40.06 -9.43
N SER A 598 24.41 -39.59 -8.51
CA SER A 598 23.06 -40.04 -8.20
C SER A 598 22.03 -39.39 -9.12
N SER A 599 21.37 -40.14 -10.00
CA SER A 599 19.95 -39.98 -10.42
C SER A 599 19.68 -40.74 -11.73
N SER A 600 19.07 -41.93 -11.66
CA SER A 600 18.56 -42.63 -12.84
C SER A 600 17.10 -43.03 -12.65
N SER A 601 16.23 -42.03 -12.43
CA SER A 601 14.78 -42.23 -12.42
C SER A 601 13.97 -41.07 -13.03
N GLN A 602 14.63 -40.05 -13.56
CA GLN A 602 13.93 -38.99 -14.31
C GLN A 602 13.92 -39.45 -15.78
N GLY A 603 12.75 -39.52 -16.42
CA GLY A 603 12.58 -40.03 -17.79
C GLY A 603 13.30 -39.21 -18.87
N ASN A 604 12.84 -39.20 -20.12
CA ASN A 604 13.50 -38.40 -21.16
C ASN A 604 13.34 -36.90 -20.86
N HIS A 605 14.43 -36.14 -20.91
CA HIS A 605 14.46 -34.70 -20.70
C HIS A 605 14.06 -33.95 -21.96
N VAL A 606 12.93 -33.22 -21.95
CA VAL A 606 12.39 -32.51 -23.11
C VAL A 606 12.41 -30.99 -22.89
N ARG A 607 13.09 -30.27 -23.78
CA ARG A 607 13.13 -28.81 -23.86
C ARG A 607 12.46 -28.32 -25.15
N ILE A 608 11.47 -27.46 -25.01
CA ILE A 608 10.73 -26.85 -26.11
C ILE A 608 11.16 -25.39 -26.20
N TYR A 609 11.44 -24.94 -27.41
CA TYR A 609 11.78 -23.57 -27.78
C TYR A 609 10.78 -23.11 -28.82
N ILE A 610 10.25 -21.89 -28.70
CA ILE A 610 9.35 -21.31 -29.70
C ILE A 610 9.84 -19.92 -30.09
N GLN A 611 9.50 -19.50 -31.30
CA GLN A 611 9.61 -18.15 -31.77
C GLN A 611 8.26 -17.72 -32.33
N ASP A 612 7.72 -16.65 -31.77
CA ASP A 612 6.52 -15.95 -32.22
C ASP A 612 6.71 -14.44 -31.90
N ASP A 613 5.68 -13.61 -31.97
CA ASP A 613 5.86 -12.17 -31.70
C ASP A 613 6.24 -11.87 -30.24
N ASN A 614 5.96 -12.81 -29.33
CA ASN A 614 6.13 -12.64 -27.89
C ASN A 614 7.32 -13.44 -27.33
N HIS A 615 7.88 -14.37 -28.11
CA HIS A 615 8.89 -15.33 -27.67
C HIS A 615 10.01 -15.47 -28.71
N SER A 616 11.23 -15.76 -28.26
CA SER A 616 12.39 -15.97 -29.12
C SER A 616 12.98 -17.37 -28.95
N LEU A 617 13.47 -17.95 -30.06
CA LEU A 617 14.07 -19.28 -30.13
C LEU A 617 15.30 -19.47 -29.19
N GLY A 618 15.88 -18.38 -28.68
CA GLY A 618 17.00 -18.41 -27.74
C GLY A 618 16.61 -18.74 -26.30
N ASN A 619 15.31 -18.69 -25.96
CA ASN A 619 14.81 -18.93 -24.62
C ASN A 619 13.98 -20.21 -24.57
N ILE A 620 14.15 -20.98 -23.50
CA ILE A 620 13.38 -22.21 -23.28
C ILE A 620 11.94 -21.82 -22.98
N TYR A 621 11.00 -22.31 -23.80
CA TYR A 621 9.57 -22.14 -23.62
C TYR A 621 9.00 -23.11 -22.57
N ARG A 622 9.41 -24.39 -22.63
CA ARG A 622 9.11 -25.40 -21.60
C ARG A 622 10.29 -26.32 -21.39
N ASP A 623 10.51 -26.72 -20.14
CA ASP A 623 11.56 -27.66 -19.74
C ASP A 623 10.93 -28.69 -18.80
N LEU A 624 10.90 -29.97 -19.19
CA LEU A 624 10.23 -31.02 -18.43
C LEU A 624 10.85 -32.41 -18.70
N TYR A 625 10.41 -33.41 -17.94
CA TYR A 625 10.75 -34.82 -18.16
C TYR A 625 9.48 -35.60 -18.53
N ILE A 626 9.56 -36.44 -19.56
CA ILE A 626 8.46 -37.33 -19.96
C ILE A 626 8.79 -38.78 -19.61
N THR A 627 7.79 -39.55 -19.19
CA THR A 627 7.91 -40.99 -18.88
C THR A 627 6.99 -41.87 -19.74
N LYS A 628 6.31 -41.26 -20.71
CA LYS A 628 5.43 -41.86 -21.73
C LYS A 628 5.26 -40.86 -22.87
N ASP A 629 4.81 -41.34 -24.02
CA ASP A 629 4.51 -40.48 -25.17
C ASP A 629 3.57 -39.35 -24.74
N THR A 630 3.94 -38.12 -25.08
CA THR A 630 3.25 -36.93 -24.60
C THR A 630 3.01 -35.96 -25.75
N ASP A 631 1.76 -35.54 -25.88
CA ASP A 631 1.34 -34.50 -26.83
C ASP A 631 1.45 -33.11 -26.21
N PHE A 632 2.06 -32.18 -26.94
CA PHE A 632 2.19 -30.78 -26.57
C PHE A 632 1.42 -29.90 -27.54
N THR A 633 0.28 -29.36 -27.10
CA THR A 633 -0.39 -28.28 -27.83
C THR A 633 0.24 -26.94 -27.48
N ILE A 634 0.69 -26.22 -28.50
CA ILE A 634 1.34 -24.91 -28.39
C ILE A 634 0.53 -23.91 -29.19
N THR A 635 0.28 -22.75 -28.59
CA THR A 635 -0.40 -21.61 -29.23
C THR A 635 0.66 -20.58 -29.60
N PHE A 636 0.71 -20.20 -30.87
CA PHE A 636 1.62 -19.21 -31.44
C PHE A 636 0.84 -17.92 -31.70
N SER A 637 1.38 -16.78 -31.26
CA SER A 637 0.82 -15.46 -31.55
C SER A 637 1.65 -14.78 -32.64
N VAL A 638 1.09 -14.66 -33.85
CA VAL A 638 1.83 -14.15 -35.01
C VAL A 638 1.04 -13.04 -35.70
N THR A 639 1.66 -11.87 -35.87
CA THR A 639 1.14 -10.69 -36.57
C THR A 639 1.61 -10.63 -38.01
N LYS A 640 2.91 -10.88 -38.27
CA LYS A 640 3.50 -10.99 -39.60
C LYS A 640 4.71 -11.94 -39.60
N GLY A 641 4.64 -13.02 -40.38
CA GLY A 641 5.74 -13.98 -40.59
C GLY A 641 5.38 -15.39 -40.16
N ASP A 642 6.40 -16.25 -40.07
CA ASP A 642 6.25 -17.63 -39.61
C ASP A 642 6.74 -17.76 -38.16
N GLY A 643 5.96 -18.46 -37.33
CA GLY A 643 6.43 -18.94 -36.04
C GLY A 643 7.43 -20.08 -36.22
N LYS A 644 8.30 -20.33 -35.25
CA LYS A 644 9.19 -21.51 -35.26
C LYS A 644 9.09 -22.26 -33.96
N ILE A 645 9.28 -23.57 -34.02
CA ILE A 645 9.36 -24.43 -32.85
C ILE A 645 10.53 -25.37 -32.98
N LYS A 646 11.25 -25.56 -31.87
CA LYS A 646 12.28 -26.57 -31.72
C LYS A 646 12.04 -27.36 -30.44
N ILE A 647 11.93 -28.67 -30.53
CA ILE A 647 11.81 -29.57 -29.38
C ILE A 647 13.06 -30.45 -29.33
N VAL A 648 13.71 -30.48 -28.17
CA VAL A 648 14.94 -31.22 -27.90
C VAL A 648 14.65 -32.24 -26.80
N ARG A 649 14.83 -33.53 -27.08
CA ARG A 649 14.72 -34.64 -26.12
C ARG A 649 16.11 -35.23 -25.87
N ASP A 650 16.57 -35.27 -24.62
CA ASP A 650 17.89 -35.78 -24.20
C ASP A 650 19.05 -35.24 -25.05
N ASP A 651 19.08 -33.91 -25.21
CA ASP A 651 20.04 -33.18 -26.06
C ASP A 651 19.93 -33.45 -27.59
N GLN A 652 18.98 -34.27 -28.04
CA GLN A 652 18.70 -34.51 -29.46
C GLN A 652 17.46 -33.73 -29.93
N THR A 653 17.57 -33.02 -31.06
CA THR A 653 16.41 -32.30 -31.63
C THR A 653 15.45 -33.30 -32.26
N VAL A 654 14.21 -33.37 -31.76
CA VAL A 654 13.15 -34.27 -32.23
C VAL A 654 12.13 -33.58 -33.13
N VAL A 655 11.91 -32.28 -32.93
CA VAL A 655 11.05 -31.45 -33.79
C VAL A 655 11.77 -30.13 -34.07
N ASP A 656 11.80 -29.71 -35.33
CA ASP A 656 12.28 -28.39 -35.75
C ASP A 656 11.42 -27.95 -36.95
N GLU A 657 10.37 -27.17 -36.66
CA GLU A 657 9.36 -26.79 -37.66
C GLU A 657 9.14 -25.28 -37.69
N THR A 658 8.76 -24.80 -38.87
CA THR A 658 8.30 -23.43 -39.10
C THR A 658 6.79 -23.48 -39.35
N ILE A 659 6.04 -22.63 -38.67
CA ILE A 659 4.58 -22.60 -38.65
C ILE A 659 4.12 -21.33 -39.34
N SER A 660 3.46 -21.47 -40.48
CA SER A 660 2.87 -20.35 -41.18
C SER A 660 1.60 -19.86 -40.47
N ALA A 661 1.32 -18.57 -40.57
CA ALA A 661 0.07 -17.99 -40.10
C ALA A 661 -1.20 -18.56 -40.79
N ASP A 662 -1.03 -19.28 -41.91
CA ASP A 662 -2.11 -19.92 -42.66
C ASP A 662 -2.29 -21.43 -42.32
N ASP A 663 -1.42 -22.02 -41.50
CA ASP A 663 -1.45 -23.46 -41.14
C ASP A 663 -2.49 -23.78 -40.05
N SER A 664 -3.62 -23.07 -40.00
CA SER A 664 -4.71 -23.43 -39.10
C SER A 664 -5.23 -24.81 -39.49
N GLU A 665 -4.93 -25.84 -38.69
CA GLU A 665 -5.61 -27.13 -38.81
C GLU A 665 -7.10 -26.88 -38.67
N SER A 666 -7.82 -27.09 -39.78
CA SER A 666 -9.26 -27.20 -39.82
C SER A 666 -9.67 -28.37 -38.91
N GLY A 667 -10.02 -28.05 -37.67
CA GLY A 667 -10.63 -29.01 -36.76
C GLY A 667 -11.92 -29.54 -37.37
N ASN A 668 -11.93 -30.84 -37.66
CA ASN A 668 -13.11 -31.62 -37.99
C ASN A 668 -13.77 -32.14 -36.70
#